data_AF-A0A534TJS8-F1
#
_entry.id   AF-A0A534TJS8-F1
#
_cell.length_a   1.000
_cell.length_b   1.000
_cell.length_c   1.000
_cell.angle_alpha   90.00
_cell.angle_beta   90.00
_cell.angle_gamma   90.00
#
_symmetry.space_group_name_H-M   'P 1'
#
loop_
_entity.id
_entity.type
_entity.pdbx_description
1 polymer ?
#
loop_
_entity_poly.entity_id
_entity_poly.type
_entity_poly.pdbx_seq_one_letter_code
_entity_poly.pdbx_strand_id
1 'polypeptide(L)'
;MGDPRAGALAALSGTAARAGYAALFTAALPALLVAWARSADRFIELPALESPAAGWVIVVGGVSLMVWAWTALVRDGGGLPMNAFPPPRFVASGPYRFLAHPIYVGFCAAVFGCAIALASPSGLWIVGPATALACVALVLGHEAADLRRRFGPDLPRPLLSLPPDTTEPVRGGDRAAGVVFVAGPWLALYGAAMFLGPAPGAIETWLPFERRLPVIETAEILYASTYPVALAALFIPRTRGEARKLLVRALLAMALVFPLYFLLPLVTPPRPFVASGWWGQLLLEERVHDSMAAAFPSFHVVWSLLAAGAWSARFAKARAPAYGWAALVALSCLATGMHSIADVAAGALVFLTVVSARRIWKVLHGAAERAANHWTEWRIGPLRILGYGAWAALANAAALCIVSAMMGPPRLGLVYATAAAGLVGAFVGARLFEHPAKEMRPFGFYGGMFGIWAAAAASPLFGLPSADAERLLAGYCAAAPLLQGIGRVRCLMQGCCHGAPASPEVGIRYRLPLSRVTKAGLDGIPLHPTPLYSILWNGVVALAMLRLWWSGVGPGSLCGAWLILSGVGRFVEESHRGEPQTPIMAGLRVYQWIAVATVIAGAVLLALPPGPPLPTPQLGAAAIASALGAGAIAWFAYGADFPDSRRSYSHLT
;
A
#
# COMPACT_ATOMS: atom_id res chain seq x y z
N MET A 1 3.95 -43.23 -1.90
CA MET A 1 3.76 -42.52 -3.18
C MET A 1 4.59 -41.25 -3.11
N GLY A 2 5.60 -41.12 -3.97
CA GLY A 2 6.59 -40.04 -3.91
C GLY A 2 5.97 -38.67 -4.11
N ASP A 3 6.50 -37.68 -3.39
CA ASP A 3 6.12 -36.27 -3.53
C ASP A 3 6.40 -35.81 -4.99
N PRO A 4 5.39 -35.40 -5.77
CA PRO A 4 5.60 -34.87 -7.12
C PRO A 4 6.52 -33.64 -7.15
N ARG A 5 6.74 -32.97 -6.00
CA ARG A 5 7.76 -31.90 -5.86
C ARG A 5 9.18 -32.42 -6.05
N ALA A 6 9.47 -33.67 -5.66
CA ALA A 6 10.81 -34.23 -5.80
C ALA A 6 11.20 -34.44 -7.28
N GLY A 7 10.25 -34.78 -8.15
CA GLY A 7 10.51 -35.00 -9.58
C GLY A 7 10.68 -33.71 -10.39
N ALA A 8 9.85 -32.69 -10.14
CA ALA A 8 9.90 -31.43 -10.90
C ALA A 8 11.03 -30.49 -10.44
N LEU A 9 11.36 -30.47 -9.13
CA LEU A 9 12.53 -29.73 -8.63
C LEU A 9 13.85 -30.44 -8.94
N ALA A 10 13.87 -31.77 -9.08
CA ALA A 10 15.08 -32.49 -9.50
C ALA A 10 15.55 -32.05 -10.90
N ALA A 11 14.64 -31.79 -11.83
CA ALA A 11 14.96 -31.32 -13.18
C ALA A 11 15.53 -29.88 -13.22
N LEU A 12 15.17 -29.03 -12.25
CA LEU A 12 15.65 -27.64 -12.10
C LEU A 12 16.78 -27.49 -11.06
N SER A 13 17.31 -28.59 -10.52
CA SER A 13 18.32 -28.58 -9.46
C SER A 13 19.77 -28.50 -9.96
N GLY A 14 19.97 -28.57 -11.27
CA GLY A 14 21.29 -28.57 -11.90
C GLY A 14 22.04 -27.24 -11.77
N THR A 15 23.36 -27.30 -11.91
CA THR A 15 24.27 -26.14 -11.89
C THR A 15 23.80 -25.02 -12.83
N ALA A 16 23.25 -25.37 -14.00
CA ALA A 16 22.73 -24.42 -14.97
C ALA A 16 21.54 -23.59 -14.45
N ALA A 17 20.59 -24.20 -13.73
CA ALA A 17 19.44 -23.48 -13.18
C ALA A 17 19.86 -22.54 -12.05
N ARG A 18 20.82 -22.95 -11.21
CA ARG A 18 21.42 -22.08 -10.19
C ARG A 18 22.18 -20.92 -10.83
N ALA A 19 22.97 -21.17 -11.87
CA ALA A 19 23.69 -20.14 -12.60
C ALA A 19 22.73 -19.15 -13.28
N GLY A 20 21.68 -19.65 -13.94
CA GLY A 20 20.66 -18.81 -14.57
C GLY A 20 19.91 -17.93 -13.57
N TYR A 21 19.52 -18.48 -12.42
CA TYR A 21 18.89 -17.70 -11.36
C TYR A 21 19.85 -16.67 -10.74
N ALA A 22 21.13 -17.02 -10.55
CA ALA A 22 22.13 -16.07 -10.09
C ALA A 22 22.28 -14.91 -11.11
N ALA A 23 22.47 -15.23 -12.39
CA ALA A 23 22.58 -14.24 -13.47
C ALA A 23 21.34 -13.34 -13.58
N LEU A 24 20.15 -13.90 -13.36
CA LEU A 24 18.90 -13.13 -13.33
C LEU A 24 18.95 -12.02 -12.29
N PHE A 25 19.38 -12.31 -11.06
CA PHE A 25 19.34 -11.34 -9.95
C PHE A 25 20.58 -10.46 -9.85
N THR A 26 21.75 -10.94 -10.27
CA THR A 26 23.02 -10.17 -10.16
C THR A 26 23.33 -9.35 -11.40
N ALA A 27 22.78 -9.69 -12.58
CA ALA A 27 23.05 -8.98 -13.82
C ALA A 27 21.76 -8.52 -14.53
N ALA A 28 20.84 -9.43 -14.86
CA ALA A 28 19.70 -9.08 -15.70
C ALA A 28 18.73 -8.12 -15.01
N LEU A 29 18.36 -8.37 -13.75
CA LEU A 29 17.47 -7.51 -12.98
C LEU A 29 18.08 -6.10 -12.78
N PRO A 30 19.32 -5.94 -12.28
CA PRO A 30 19.96 -4.62 -12.25
C PRO A 30 19.98 -3.90 -13.60
N ALA A 31 20.31 -4.62 -14.69
CA ALA A 31 20.31 -4.05 -16.03
C ALA A 31 18.91 -3.58 -16.47
N LEU A 32 17.88 -4.36 -16.16
CA LEU A 32 16.48 -3.99 -16.44
C LEU A 32 16.02 -2.78 -15.61
N LEU A 33 16.42 -2.69 -14.34
CA LEU A 33 16.12 -1.52 -13.50
C LEU A 33 16.80 -0.25 -14.03
N VAL A 34 18.06 -0.35 -14.48
CA VAL A 34 18.78 0.76 -15.12
C VAL A 34 18.14 1.14 -16.45
N ALA A 35 17.77 0.16 -17.28
CA ALA A 35 17.08 0.40 -18.54
C ALA A 35 15.72 1.09 -18.32
N TRP A 36 14.96 0.64 -17.32
CA TRP A 36 13.70 1.27 -16.93
C TRP A 36 13.91 2.72 -16.50
N ALA A 37 14.82 2.98 -15.55
CA ALA A 37 15.10 4.34 -15.07
C ALA A 37 15.49 5.28 -16.23
N ARG A 38 16.46 4.88 -17.05
CA ARG A 38 16.92 5.68 -18.21
C ARG A 38 15.82 5.93 -19.23
N SER A 39 14.95 4.94 -19.45
CA SER A 39 13.85 5.08 -20.39
C SER A 39 12.81 6.08 -19.88
N ALA A 40 12.46 5.96 -18.60
CA ALA A 40 11.47 6.79 -17.92
C ALA A 40 11.94 8.24 -17.71
N ASP A 41 13.24 8.47 -17.48
CA ASP A 41 13.84 9.80 -17.34
C ASP A 41 13.63 10.71 -18.57
N ARG A 42 13.27 10.13 -19.73
CA ARG A 42 12.94 10.89 -20.94
C ARG A 42 11.57 11.56 -20.89
N PHE A 43 10.68 11.12 -20.00
CA PHE A 43 9.28 11.52 -19.98
C PHE A 43 8.78 11.96 -18.60
N ILE A 44 9.53 11.68 -17.54
CA ILE A 44 9.12 11.93 -16.16
C ILE A 44 9.87 13.13 -15.61
N GLU A 45 9.13 14.22 -15.44
CA GLU A 45 9.62 15.48 -14.90
C GLU A 45 9.44 15.49 -13.38
N LEU A 46 10.45 14.99 -12.67
CA LEU A 46 10.54 15.03 -11.20
C LEU A 46 11.92 15.55 -10.80
N PRO A 47 12.08 16.13 -9.59
CA PRO A 47 13.37 16.67 -9.17
C PRO A 47 14.41 15.56 -8.98
N ALA A 48 15.61 15.77 -9.52
CA ALA A 48 16.74 14.86 -9.36
C ALA A 48 17.66 15.33 -8.23
N LEU A 49 18.05 14.43 -7.33
CA LEU A 49 19.02 14.76 -6.27
C LEU A 49 20.45 14.61 -6.81
N GLU A 50 21.09 15.73 -7.08
CA GLU A 50 22.45 15.77 -7.65
C GLU A 50 23.51 15.70 -6.54
N SER A 51 23.86 14.49 -6.11
CA SER A 51 24.98 14.29 -5.18
C SER A 51 25.80 13.05 -5.54
N PRO A 52 26.65 13.12 -6.58
CA PRO A 52 27.38 11.96 -7.08
C PRO A 52 28.20 11.22 -6.03
N ALA A 53 28.93 11.96 -5.20
CA ALA A 53 29.76 11.40 -4.13
C ALA A 53 28.92 10.64 -3.09
N ALA A 54 27.83 11.25 -2.60
CA ALA A 54 26.94 10.59 -1.65
C ALA A 54 26.28 9.34 -2.28
N GLY A 55 25.85 9.45 -3.54
CA GLY A 55 25.29 8.34 -4.31
C GLY A 55 26.25 7.14 -4.37
N TRP A 56 27.50 7.35 -4.78
CA TRP A 56 28.51 6.28 -4.85
C TRP A 56 28.87 5.71 -3.48
N VAL A 57 28.94 6.53 -2.42
CA VAL A 57 29.14 6.04 -1.05
C VAL A 57 28.01 5.10 -0.64
N ILE A 58 26.76 5.45 -0.94
CA ILE A 58 25.59 4.61 -0.66
C ILE A 58 25.65 3.31 -1.48
N VAL A 59 26.03 3.37 -2.76
CA VAL A 59 26.20 2.18 -3.61
C VAL A 59 27.25 1.24 -3.04
N VAL A 60 28.45 1.74 -2.74
CA VAL A 60 29.54 0.93 -2.20
C VAL A 60 29.16 0.34 -0.85
N GLY A 61 28.52 1.11 0.02
CA GLY A 61 28.01 0.62 1.31
C GLY A 61 26.95 -0.47 1.15
N GLY A 62 25.99 -0.28 0.24
CA GLY A 62 24.94 -1.24 -0.06
C GLY A 62 25.47 -2.56 -0.62
N VAL A 63 26.35 -2.48 -1.62
CA VAL A 63 27.02 -3.65 -2.21
C VAL A 63 27.89 -4.37 -1.19
N SER A 64 28.64 -3.64 -0.35
CA SER A 64 29.46 -4.24 0.71
C SER A 64 28.61 -5.01 1.72
N LEU A 65 27.46 -4.45 2.12
CA LEU A 65 26.50 -5.14 3.00
C LEU A 65 25.94 -6.42 2.34
N MET A 66 25.62 -6.36 1.03
CA MET A 66 25.16 -7.54 0.28
C MET A 66 26.22 -8.63 0.24
N VAL A 67 27.47 -8.29 -0.08
CA VAL A 67 28.59 -9.25 -0.11
C VAL A 67 28.83 -9.85 1.28
N TRP A 68 28.82 -9.04 2.33
CA TRP A 68 28.97 -9.53 3.70
C TRP A 68 27.82 -10.48 4.09
N ALA A 69 26.59 -10.18 3.70
CA ALA A 69 25.45 -11.05 3.98
C ALA A 69 25.47 -12.34 3.17
N TRP A 70 25.84 -12.25 1.89
CA TRP A 70 26.03 -13.42 1.04
C TRP A 70 27.07 -14.35 1.66
N THR A 71 28.27 -13.85 1.99
CA THR A 71 29.33 -14.69 2.58
C THR A 71 28.88 -15.38 3.87
N ALA A 72 28.10 -14.71 4.71
CA ALA A 72 27.50 -15.32 5.91
C ALA A 72 26.50 -16.44 5.57
N LEU A 73 25.62 -16.27 4.57
CA LEU A 73 24.70 -17.34 4.15
C LEU A 73 25.42 -18.55 3.57
N VAL A 74 26.48 -18.35 2.80
CA VAL A 74 27.27 -19.44 2.22
C VAL A 74 28.02 -20.19 3.31
N ARG A 75 28.78 -19.47 4.15
CA ARG A 75 29.64 -20.06 5.17
C ARG A 75 28.82 -20.70 6.30
N ASP A 76 27.86 -19.97 6.86
CA ASP A 76 27.16 -20.37 8.07
C ASP A 76 25.84 -21.08 7.74
N GLY A 77 25.18 -20.71 6.64
CA GLY A 77 23.93 -21.32 6.17
C GLY A 77 24.14 -22.58 5.34
N GLY A 78 25.28 -22.71 4.65
CA GLY A 78 25.60 -23.85 3.78
C GLY A 78 24.87 -23.83 2.43
N GLY A 79 24.39 -22.67 1.97
CA GLY A 79 23.69 -22.53 0.70
C GLY A 79 23.79 -21.13 0.11
N LEU A 80 23.23 -20.95 -1.09
CA LEU A 80 23.28 -19.68 -1.82
C LEU A 80 22.18 -18.72 -1.33
N PRO A 81 22.37 -17.39 -1.48
CA PRO A 81 21.38 -16.37 -1.12
C PRO A 81 20.22 -16.32 -2.13
N MET A 82 19.56 -17.45 -2.37
CA MET A 82 18.56 -17.61 -3.42
C MET A 82 17.33 -18.26 -2.80
N ASN A 83 16.20 -17.56 -2.77
CA ASN A 83 14.92 -18.08 -2.30
C ASN A 83 14.46 -19.35 -3.06
N ALA A 84 14.84 -19.51 -4.33
CA ALA A 84 14.61 -20.76 -5.08
C ALA A 84 15.52 -21.93 -4.63
N PHE A 85 16.68 -21.63 -4.02
CA PHE A 85 17.65 -22.60 -3.53
C PHE A 85 18.14 -22.20 -2.13
N PRO A 86 17.24 -22.14 -1.14
CA PRO A 86 17.52 -21.42 0.08
C PRO A 86 18.51 -22.19 0.98
N PRO A 87 19.29 -21.49 1.84
CA PRO A 87 20.25 -22.15 2.72
C PRO A 87 19.57 -23.13 3.68
N PRO A 88 20.10 -24.35 3.88
CA PRO A 88 19.46 -25.37 4.71
C PRO A 88 19.45 -25.03 6.20
N ARG A 89 20.37 -24.17 6.67
CA ARG A 89 20.48 -23.76 8.06
C ARG A 89 20.10 -22.29 8.23
N PHE A 90 19.47 -21.97 9.36
CA PHE A 90 19.17 -20.60 9.74
C PHE A 90 20.45 -19.86 10.13
N VAL A 91 20.62 -18.62 9.66
CA VAL A 91 21.81 -17.80 9.91
C VAL A 91 21.44 -16.58 10.74
N ALA A 92 22.07 -16.46 11.91
CA ALA A 92 21.91 -15.34 12.85
C ALA A 92 23.23 -14.60 13.13
N SER A 93 24.30 -14.95 12.42
CA SER A 93 25.66 -14.42 12.54
C SER A 93 25.93 -13.31 11.52
N GLY A 94 27.07 -12.61 11.69
CA GLY A 94 27.50 -11.55 10.76
C GLY A 94 26.45 -10.43 10.64
N PRO A 95 26.06 -10.01 9.42
CA PRO A 95 25.08 -8.95 9.24
C PRO A 95 23.66 -9.37 9.66
N TYR A 96 23.34 -10.67 9.67
CA TYR A 96 22.05 -11.19 10.13
C TYR A 96 21.86 -11.06 11.64
N ARG A 97 22.93 -10.80 12.39
CA ARG A 97 22.85 -10.40 13.80
C ARG A 97 22.19 -9.03 13.95
N PHE A 98 22.33 -8.14 12.97
CA PHE A 98 21.83 -6.78 13.03
C PHE A 98 20.50 -6.62 12.30
N LEU A 99 20.37 -7.16 11.10
CA LEU A 99 19.19 -7.00 10.24
C LEU A 99 18.63 -8.37 9.82
N ALA A 100 17.31 -8.47 9.66
CA ALA A 100 16.69 -9.71 9.16
C ALA A 100 16.96 -9.93 7.66
N HIS A 101 17.01 -8.84 6.88
CA HIS A 101 17.12 -8.87 5.42
C HIS A 101 18.24 -7.94 4.90
N PRO A 102 19.50 -8.11 5.32
CA PRO A 102 20.61 -7.22 4.96
C PRO A 102 20.88 -7.15 3.44
N ILE A 103 20.63 -8.24 2.70
CA ILE A 103 20.78 -8.24 1.23
C ILE A 103 19.78 -7.29 0.58
N TYR A 104 18.50 -7.30 0.99
CA TYR A 104 17.49 -6.39 0.44
C TYR A 104 17.73 -4.95 0.85
N VAL A 105 18.17 -4.71 2.09
CA VAL A 105 18.58 -3.36 2.53
C VAL A 105 19.74 -2.84 1.67
N GLY A 106 20.77 -3.66 1.45
CA GLY A 106 21.91 -3.31 0.61
C GLY A 106 21.54 -3.10 -0.86
N PHE A 107 20.63 -3.93 -1.40
CA PHE A 107 20.14 -3.80 -2.78
C PHE A 107 19.33 -2.52 -2.98
N CYS A 108 18.37 -2.23 -2.09
CA CYS A 108 17.62 -0.98 -2.12
C CYS A 108 18.55 0.24 -1.98
N ALA A 109 19.53 0.18 -1.07
CA ALA A 109 20.54 1.22 -0.93
C ALA A 109 21.31 1.42 -2.23
N ALA A 110 21.76 0.36 -2.89
CA ALA A 110 22.45 0.45 -4.17
C ALA A 110 21.56 1.06 -5.28
N VAL A 111 20.28 0.72 -5.35
CA VAL A 111 19.35 1.30 -6.33
C VAL A 111 19.16 2.80 -6.11
N PHE A 112 18.87 3.23 -4.88
CA PHE A 112 18.75 4.66 -4.54
C PHE A 112 20.08 5.40 -4.72
N GLY A 113 21.19 4.78 -4.31
CA GLY A 113 22.54 5.32 -4.48
C GLY A 113 22.89 5.55 -5.95
N CYS A 114 22.57 4.60 -6.84
CA CYS A 114 22.73 4.77 -8.29
C CYS A 114 21.86 5.91 -8.83
N ALA A 115 20.61 6.04 -8.36
CA ALA A 115 19.73 7.12 -8.78
C ALA A 115 20.31 8.50 -8.41
N ILE A 116 20.83 8.65 -7.19
CA ILE A 116 21.50 9.88 -6.73
C ILE A 116 22.83 10.10 -7.46
N ALA A 117 23.60 9.03 -7.68
CA ALA A 117 24.91 9.10 -8.32
C ALA A 117 24.83 9.57 -9.78
N LEU A 118 23.76 9.18 -10.46
CA LEU A 118 23.50 9.45 -11.86
C LEU A 118 22.46 10.55 -12.08
N ALA A 119 22.00 11.23 -11.02
CA ALA A 119 20.94 12.24 -11.06
C ALA A 119 19.68 11.76 -11.82
N SER A 120 19.27 10.50 -11.60
CA SER A 120 18.09 9.91 -12.24
C SER A 120 16.82 10.16 -11.42
N PRO A 121 15.91 11.04 -11.88
CA PRO A 121 14.66 11.31 -11.16
C PRO A 121 13.74 10.08 -11.12
N SER A 122 13.61 9.32 -12.21
CA SER A 122 12.79 8.10 -12.23
C SER A 122 13.42 7.01 -11.35
N GLY A 123 14.76 6.94 -11.31
CA GLY A 123 15.49 6.08 -10.39
C GLY A 123 15.10 6.34 -8.93
N LEU A 124 15.05 7.63 -8.55
CA LEU A 124 14.78 8.07 -7.18
C LEU A 124 13.30 7.91 -6.79
N TRP A 125 12.37 8.31 -7.66
CA TRP A 125 10.96 8.44 -7.31
C TRP A 125 10.09 7.24 -7.71
N ILE A 126 10.57 6.39 -8.61
CA ILE A 126 9.77 5.31 -9.17
C ILE A 126 10.47 3.97 -9.00
N VAL A 127 11.67 3.80 -9.57
CA VAL A 127 12.37 2.52 -9.59
C VAL A 127 12.81 2.11 -8.18
N GLY A 128 13.39 3.03 -7.40
CA GLY A 128 13.77 2.80 -6.00
C GLY A 128 12.59 2.38 -5.12
N PRO A 129 11.52 3.20 -5.01
CA PRO A 129 10.34 2.84 -4.23
C PRO A 129 9.65 1.56 -4.69
N ALA A 130 9.51 1.34 -6.01
CA ALA A 130 8.94 0.10 -6.55
C ALA A 130 9.79 -1.13 -6.18
N THR A 131 11.12 -1.00 -6.24
CA THR A 131 12.04 -2.07 -5.83
C THR A 131 11.93 -2.35 -4.33
N ALA A 132 11.89 -1.32 -3.49
CA ALA A 132 11.72 -1.47 -2.04
C ALA A 132 10.39 -2.15 -1.71
N LEU A 133 9.29 -1.73 -2.36
CA LEU A 133 7.99 -2.37 -2.23
C LEU A 133 8.00 -3.83 -2.70
N ALA A 134 8.68 -4.15 -3.80
CA ALA A 134 8.83 -5.52 -4.28
C ALA A 134 9.62 -6.40 -3.29
N CYS A 135 10.71 -5.89 -2.70
CA CYS A 135 11.44 -6.59 -1.65
C CYS A 135 10.57 -6.85 -0.41
N VAL A 136 9.80 -5.84 0.04
CA VAL A 136 8.84 -6.02 1.15
C VAL A 136 7.77 -7.04 0.79
N ALA A 137 7.24 -6.99 -0.44
CA ALA A 137 6.24 -7.94 -0.92
C ALA A 137 6.77 -9.37 -0.93
N LEU A 138 8.01 -9.58 -1.38
CA LEU A 138 8.65 -10.89 -1.38
C LEU A 138 8.84 -11.43 0.03
N VAL A 139 9.27 -10.57 0.97
CA VAL A 139 9.42 -10.96 2.39
C VAL A 139 8.07 -11.35 3.00
N LEU A 140 7.04 -10.50 2.85
CA LEU A 140 5.73 -10.73 3.48
C LEU A 140 4.92 -11.83 2.78
N GLY A 141 5.03 -11.92 1.45
CA GLY A 141 4.27 -12.84 0.61
C GLY A 141 4.92 -14.21 0.42
N HIS A 142 6.19 -14.38 0.78
CA HIS A 142 6.90 -15.65 0.59
C HIS A 142 7.88 -15.98 1.72
N GLU A 143 8.94 -15.18 1.90
CA GLU A 143 10.08 -15.61 2.73
C GLU A 143 9.76 -15.74 4.21
N ALA A 144 8.99 -14.82 4.78
CA ALA A 144 8.66 -14.85 6.20
C ALA A 144 7.82 -16.08 6.56
N ALA A 145 6.99 -16.56 5.63
CA ALA A 145 6.23 -17.79 5.80
C ALA A 145 7.11 -19.03 5.58
N ASP A 146 8.00 -19.01 4.59
CA ASP A 146 8.96 -20.10 4.34
C ASP A 146 9.90 -20.31 5.54
N LEU A 147 10.49 -19.24 6.07
CA LEU A 147 11.40 -19.30 7.21
C LEU A 147 10.71 -19.90 8.44
N ARG A 148 9.48 -19.47 8.77
CA ARG A 148 8.72 -20.04 9.90
C ARG A 148 8.34 -21.50 9.69
N ARG A 149 8.03 -21.88 8.45
CA ARG A 149 7.71 -23.28 8.11
C ARG A 149 8.92 -24.18 8.28
N ARG A 150 10.11 -23.72 7.91
CA ARG A 150 11.33 -24.53 7.89
C ARG A 150 12.07 -24.56 9.22
N PHE A 151 12.07 -23.44 9.95
CA PHE A 151 12.88 -23.26 11.15
C PHE A 151 12.04 -23.03 12.41
N GLY A 152 10.71 -23.04 12.30
CA GLY A 152 9.78 -22.83 13.41
C GLY A 152 9.48 -21.35 13.68
N PRO A 153 8.53 -21.06 14.58
CA PRO A 153 8.10 -19.70 14.90
C PRO A 153 9.10 -18.91 15.77
N ASP A 154 9.93 -19.61 16.56
CA ASP A 154 10.82 -19.02 17.57
C ASP A 154 12.22 -18.71 17.02
N LEU A 155 12.25 -17.91 15.95
CA LEU A 155 13.52 -17.55 15.30
C LEU A 155 14.30 -16.51 16.12
N PRO A 156 15.64 -16.61 16.18
CA PRO A 156 16.49 -15.57 16.74
C PRO A 156 16.19 -14.21 16.12
N ARG A 157 16.11 -13.19 16.98
CA ARG A 157 15.80 -11.82 16.54
C ARG A 157 17.07 -11.02 16.30
N PRO A 158 17.16 -10.28 15.18
CA PRO A 158 18.24 -9.34 14.97
C PRO A 158 18.23 -8.20 16.01
N LEU A 159 19.39 -7.61 16.24
CA LEU A 159 19.59 -6.51 17.19
C LEU A 159 18.81 -5.26 16.79
N LEU A 160 18.73 -4.96 15.49
CA LEU A 160 17.82 -3.97 14.95
C LEU A 160 16.52 -4.69 14.58
N SER A 161 15.65 -4.84 15.58
CA SER A 161 14.28 -5.29 15.38
C SER A 161 13.35 -4.63 16.41
N LEU A 162 12.05 -4.72 16.20
CA LEU A 162 11.10 -4.24 17.21
C LEU A 162 11.28 -5.05 18.50
N PRO A 163 11.43 -4.39 19.67
CA PRO A 163 11.56 -5.07 20.95
C PRO A 163 10.39 -6.01 21.21
N PRO A 164 10.58 -7.13 21.95
CA PRO A 164 9.47 -7.99 22.34
C PRO A 164 8.50 -7.28 23.28
N ASP A 165 7.24 -7.73 23.31
CA ASP A 165 6.22 -7.19 24.21
C ASP A 165 6.37 -7.85 25.59
N THR A 166 7.41 -7.46 26.34
CA THR A 166 7.77 -8.04 27.65
C THR A 166 8.06 -6.96 28.70
N THR A 167 7.99 -7.33 29.97
CA THR A 167 8.36 -6.47 31.12
C THR A 167 9.88 -6.36 31.35
N GLU A 168 10.69 -7.11 30.60
CA GLU A 168 12.15 -7.03 30.67
C GLU A 168 12.70 -5.62 30.42
N PRO A 169 13.84 -5.24 31.05
CA PRO A 169 14.48 -3.96 30.82
C PRO A 169 14.88 -3.72 29.36
N VAL A 170 14.73 -2.47 28.90
CA VAL A 170 15.20 -2.00 27.59
C VAL A 170 16.73 -2.12 27.51
N ARG A 171 17.23 -2.67 26.40
CA ARG A 171 18.67 -2.80 26.12
C ARG A 171 19.15 -1.70 25.15
N GLY A 172 20.46 -1.53 25.04
CA GLY A 172 21.06 -0.60 24.07
C GLY A 172 20.62 -0.87 22.62
N GLY A 173 20.52 -2.15 22.23
CA GLY A 173 20.04 -2.54 20.90
C GLY A 173 18.57 -2.15 20.63
N ASP A 174 17.71 -2.21 21.65
CA ASP A 174 16.31 -1.80 21.54
C ASP A 174 16.19 -0.28 21.26
N ARG A 175 17.06 0.52 21.87
CA ARG A 175 17.14 1.97 21.63
C ARG A 175 17.72 2.30 20.26
N ALA A 176 18.79 1.59 19.86
CA ALA A 176 19.37 1.72 18.54
C ALA A 176 18.35 1.37 17.44
N ALA A 177 17.56 0.31 17.62
CA ALA A 177 16.46 -0.04 16.73
C ALA A 177 15.43 1.10 16.63
N GLY A 178 15.14 1.81 17.73
CA GLY A 178 14.28 2.98 17.71
C GLY A 178 14.81 4.11 16.84
N VAL A 179 16.09 4.48 17.01
CA VAL A 179 16.72 5.50 16.16
C VAL A 179 16.76 5.07 14.70
N VAL A 180 17.17 3.82 14.42
CA VAL A 180 17.32 3.32 13.05
C VAL A 180 15.97 3.19 12.33
N PHE A 181 14.92 2.67 12.98
CA PHE A 181 13.63 2.44 12.32
C PHE A 181 12.66 3.61 12.37
N VAL A 182 12.85 4.55 13.30
CA VAL A 182 12.00 5.73 13.39
C VAL A 182 12.70 6.93 12.80
N ALA A 183 13.81 7.38 13.40
CA ALA A 183 14.46 8.62 12.96
C ALA A 183 15.04 8.53 11.54
N GLY A 184 15.67 7.40 11.18
CA GLY A 184 16.23 7.19 9.84
C GLY A 184 15.19 7.32 8.70
N PRO A 185 14.17 6.44 8.67
CA PRO A 185 13.08 6.54 7.70
C PRO A 185 12.32 7.85 7.77
N TRP A 186 12.13 8.42 8.97
CA TRP A 186 11.49 9.73 9.10
C TRP A 186 12.29 10.82 8.38
N LEU A 187 13.60 10.92 8.63
CA LEU A 187 14.48 11.90 7.97
C LEU A 187 14.49 11.71 6.45
N ALA A 188 14.57 10.46 5.99
CA ALA A 188 14.59 10.16 4.56
C ALA A 188 13.27 10.54 3.87
N LEU A 189 12.12 10.16 4.45
CA LEU A 189 10.81 10.42 3.85
C LEU A 189 10.38 11.88 4.01
N TYR A 190 10.70 12.52 5.13
CA TYR A 190 10.45 13.95 5.35
C TYR A 190 11.31 14.79 4.41
N GLY A 191 12.61 14.49 4.35
CA GLY A 191 13.53 15.11 3.39
C GLY A 191 13.08 14.91 1.94
N ALA A 192 12.60 13.73 1.58
CA ALA A 192 12.01 13.48 0.26
C ALA A 192 10.75 14.33 0.02
N ALA A 193 9.83 14.44 0.98
CA ALA A 193 8.64 15.28 0.83
C ALA A 193 9.02 16.77 0.65
N MET A 194 10.01 17.26 1.42
CA MET A 194 10.52 18.62 1.26
C MET A 194 11.16 18.85 -0.11
N PHE A 195 11.99 17.90 -0.55
CA PHE A 195 12.70 17.98 -1.82
C PHE A 195 11.77 17.87 -3.04
N LEU A 196 10.72 17.06 -2.95
CA LEU A 196 9.68 16.97 -3.98
C LEU A 196 8.89 18.27 -4.09
N GLY A 197 8.64 18.93 -2.96
CA GLY A 197 7.91 20.19 -2.90
C GLY A 197 6.39 20.04 -3.11
N PRO A 198 5.67 21.18 -3.15
CA PRO A 198 4.22 21.18 -3.27
C PRO A 198 3.77 20.74 -4.68
N ALA A 199 2.60 20.13 -4.74
CA ALA A 199 1.99 19.75 -6.00
C ALA A 199 1.61 20.94 -6.88
N PRO A 200 1.59 20.79 -8.22
CA PRO A 200 0.84 21.69 -9.08
C PRO A 200 -0.64 21.74 -8.65
N GLY A 201 -1.19 22.95 -8.54
CA GLY A 201 -2.58 23.15 -8.09
C GLY A 201 -2.83 22.67 -6.65
N ALA A 202 -1.82 22.73 -5.79
CA ALA A 202 -1.99 22.43 -4.37
C ALA A 202 -3.05 23.34 -3.72
N ILE A 203 -3.78 22.76 -2.77
CA ILE A 203 -4.87 23.38 -2.05
C ILE A 203 -4.35 23.81 -0.68
N GLU A 204 -4.40 25.12 -0.44
CA GLU A 204 -4.03 25.67 0.86
C GLU A 204 -5.04 25.26 1.93
N THR A 205 -4.55 24.81 3.09
CA THR A 205 -5.39 24.38 4.20
C THR A 205 -5.86 25.53 5.11
N TRP A 206 -5.43 26.76 4.83
CA TRP A 206 -5.78 27.96 5.60
C TRP A 206 -7.28 28.29 5.56
N LEU A 207 -7.88 28.51 6.72
CA LEU A 207 -9.16 29.21 6.82
C LEU A 207 -8.97 30.71 6.56
N PRO A 208 -10.01 31.42 6.05
CA PRO A 208 -9.87 32.83 5.67
C PRO A 208 -9.39 33.77 6.78
N PHE A 209 -9.75 33.50 8.04
CA PHE A 209 -9.34 34.34 9.17
C PHE A 209 -7.91 34.04 9.64
N GLU A 210 -7.41 32.81 9.49
CA GLU A 210 -6.08 32.41 9.94
C GLU A 210 -4.98 33.20 9.22
N ARG A 211 -5.20 33.54 7.95
CA ARG A 211 -4.29 34.34 7.12
C ARG A 211 -3.99 35.72 7.70
N ARG A 212 -4.87 36.24 8.56
CA ARG A 212 -4.77 37.58 9.16
C ARG A 212 -4.15 37.57 10.55
N LEU A 213 -3.89 36.39 11.13
CA LEU A 213 -3.32 36.29 12.46
C LEU A 213 -1.83 36.66 12.43
N PRO A 214 -1.35 37.51 13.35
CA PRO A 214 0.06 37.86 13.43
C PRO A 214 0.90 36.62 13.80
N VAL A 215 2.15 36.61 13.34
CA VAL A 215 3.14 35.64 13.81
C VAL A 215 3.64 36.07 15.18
N ILE A 216 3.63 35.15 16.14
CA ILE A 216 4.17 35.37 17.49
C ILE A 216 5.55 34.72 17.55
N GLU A 217 6.60 35.51 17.39
CA GLU A 217 7.99 35.01 17.34
C GLU A 217 8.37 34.19 18.58
N THR A 218 7.94 34.61 19.77
CA THR A 218 8.27 33.90 21.03
C THR A 218 7.62 32.53 21.15
N ALA A 219 6.63 32.20 20.32
CA ALA A 219 6.06 30.86 20.26
C ALA A 219 7.07 29.83 19.73
N GLU A 220 8.13 30.29 19.05
CA GLU A 220 9.20 29.47 18.51
C GLU A 220 9.87 28.59 19.56
N ILE A 221 10.04 29.09 20.79
CA ILE A 221 10.62 28.30 21.90
C ILE A 221 9.86 26.99 22.14
N LEU A 222 8.53 27.04 22.06
CA LEU A 222 7.67 25.88 22.26
C LEU A 222 7.66 25.02 21.00
N TYR A 223 7.59 25.65 19.82
CA TYR A 223 7.63 24.95 18.53
C TYR A 223 8.90 24.10 18.36
N ALA A 224 10.08 24.72 18.46
CA ALA A 224 11.38 24.07 18.39
C ALA A 224 11.64 23.07 19.52
N SER A 225 11.02 23.23 20.70
CA SER A 225 11.19 22.27 21.80
C SER A 225 10.74 20.85 21.43
N THR A 226 9.92 20.69 20.40
CA THR A 226 9.45 19.38 19.91
C THR A 226 10.60 18.47 19.51
N TYR A 227 11.63 18.99 18.84
CA TYR A 227 12.75 18.20 18.35
C TYR A 227 13.54 17.49 19.47
N PRO A 228 14.12 18.19 20.47
CA PRO A 228 14.86 17.55 21.53
C PRO A 228 13.97 16.69 22.43
N VAL A 229 12.72 17.09 22.69
CA VAL A 229 11.81 16.34 23.56
C VAL A 229 11.32 15.06 22.90
N ALA A 230 11.03 15.07 21.60
CA ALA A 230 10.66 13.88 20.85
C ALA A 230 11.83 12.88 20.75
N LEU A 231 13.06 13.38 20.52
CA LEU A 231 14.25 12.54 20.53
C LEU A 231 14.50 11.93 21.92
N ALA A 232 14.40 12.73 22.98
CA ALA A 232 14.53 12.26 24.35
C ALA A 232 13.46 11.21 24.71
N ALA A 233 12.25 11.33 24.16
CA ALA A 233 11.16 10.39 24.42
C ALA A 233 11.50 8.94 24.04
N LEU A 234 12.39 8.72 23.05
CA LEU A 234 12.86 7.38 22.66
C LEU A 234 13.64 6.68 23.79
N PHE A 235 14.17 7.43 24.75
CA PHE A 235 14.99 6.92 25.86
C PHE A 235 14.22 6.77 27.18
N ILE A 236 12.97 7.22 27.22
CA ILE A 236 12.09 7.20 28.41
C ILE A 236 11.59 5.79 28.78
N PRO A 237 11.23 4.90 27.84
CA PRO A 237 10.79 3.55 28.16
C PRO A 237 11.80 2.78 29.01
N ARG A 238 11.33 2.09 30.06
CA ARG A 238 12.14 1.21 30.91
C ARG A 238 12.01 -0.25 30.53
N THR A 239 10.85 -0.66 30.03
CA THR A 239 10.60 -2.03 29.60
C THR A 239 10.55 -2.16 28.08
N ARG A 240 10.90 -3.34 27.57
CA ARG A 240 10.84 -3.66 26.15
C ARG A 240 9.42 -3.51 25.58
N GLY A 241 8.39 -3.84 26.37
CA GLY A 241 6.98 -3.62 26.01
C GLY A 241 6.63 -2.13 25.86
N GLU A 242 7.10 -1.27 26.76
CA GLU A 242 6.94 0.18 26.64
C GLU A 242 7.64 0.74 25.40
N ALA A 243 8.89 0.33 25.16
CA ALA A 243 9.66 0.74 24.00
C ALA A 243 8.98 0.27 22.70
N ARG A 244 8.58 -1.00 22.63
CA ARG A 244 7.81 -1.56 21.52
C ARG A 244 6.56 -0.75 21.25
N LYS A 245 5.80 -0.42 22.29
CA LYS A 245 4.55 0.35 22.16
C LYS A 245 4.80 1.75 21.57
N LEU A 246 5.85 2.44 22.01
CA LEU A 246 6.25 3.74 21.46
C LEU A 246 6.67 3.60 19.99
N LEU A 247 7.58 2.67 19.68
CA LEU A 247 8.09 2.46 18.33
C LEU A 247 7.00 2.03 17.34
N VAL A 248 6.11 1.13 17.73
CA VAL A 248 4.97 0.73 16.89
C VAL A 248 4.05 1.91 16.62
N ARG A 249 3.77 2.77 17.60
CA ARG A 249 2.95 3.97 17.40
C ARG A 249 3.62 4.99 16.48
N ALA A 250 4.92 5.19 16.64
CA ALA A 250 5.73 6.04 15.77
C ALA A 250 5.73 5.53 14.32
N LEU A 251 5.99 4.24 14.11
CA LEU A 251 5.93 3.60 12.79
C LEU A 251 4.53 3.70 12.16
N LEU A 252 3.47 3.46 12.94
CA LEU A 252 2.10 3.63 12.47
C LEU A 252 1.78 5.09 12.11
N ALA A 253 2.29 6.05 12.89
CA ALA A 253 2.11 7.47 12.58
C ALA A 253 2.78 7.83 11.26
N MET A 254 4.01 7.38 11.03
CA MET A 254 4.71 7.57 9.76
C MET A 254 4.00 6.88 8.60
N ALA A 255 3.51 5.65 8.80
CA ALA A 255 2.74 4.91 7.79
C ALA A 255 1.38 5.55 7.46
N LEU A 256 0.89 6.46 8.30
CA LEU A 256 -0.29 7.27 8.02
C LEU A 256 0.09 8.62 7.40
N VAL A 257 1.03 9.35 7.98
CA VAL A 257 1.36 10.72 7.58
C VAL A 257 2.07 10.80 6.23
N PHE A 258 3.09 9.97 5.98
CA PHE A 258 3.85 10.09 4.73
C PHE A 258 3.01 9.83 3.47
N PRO A 259 2.14 8.79 3.42
CA PRO A 259 1.20 8.69 2.31
C PRO A 259 0.33 9.94 2.12
N LEU A 260 -0.05 10.64 3.19
CA LEU A 260 -0.80 11.89 3.04
C LEU A 260 0.05 13.01 2.45
N TYR A 261 1.32 13.15 2.87
CA TYR A 261 2.24 14.14 2.29
C TYR A 261 2.47 13.93 0.79
N PHE A 262 2.65 12.67 0.36
CA PHE A 262 2.93 12.38 -1.04
C PHE A 262 1.67 12.32 -1.92
N LEU A 263 0.52 11.95 -1.35
CA LEU A 263 -0.69 11.63 -2.13
C LEU A 263 -1.80 12.68 -2.02
N LEU A 264 -1.81 13.55 -1.00
CA LEU A 264 -2.78 14.64 -0.93
C LEU A 264 -2.15 15.95 -1.43
N PRO A 265 -2.84 16.73 -2.29
CA PRO A 265 -2.34 18.01 -2.77
C PRO A 265 -2.57 19.13 -1.73
N LEU A 266 -2.30 18.90 -0.44
CA LEU A 266 -2.57 19.85 0.64
C LEU A 266 -1.29 20.53 1.10
N VAL A 267 -1.32 21.86 1.24
CA VAL A 267 -0.15 22.67 1.61
C VAL A 267 -0.50 23.77 2.60
N THR A 268 0.50 24.23 3.34
CA THR A 268 0.35 25.37 4.25
C THR A 268 1.53 26.34 4.09
N PRO A 269 1.40 27.34 3.22
CA PRO A 269 2.42 28.38 3.09
C PRO A 269 2.59 29.13 4.43
N PRO A 270 3.82 29.27 4.96
CA PRO A 270 4.04 29.98 6.21
C PRO A 270 3.57 31.44 6.13
N ARG A 271 2.92 31.95 7.18
CA ARG A 271 2.44 33.34 7.19
C ARG A 271 3.61 34.34 7.17
N PRO A 272 3.57 35.39 6.33
CA PRO A 272 4.66 36.36 6.25
C PRO A 272 4.77 37.20 7.52
N PHE A 273 5.99 37.52 7.92
CA PHE A 273 6.29 38.45 9.01
C PHE A 273 7.71 39.02 8.84
N VAL A 274 8.04 40.07 9.59
CA VAL A 274 9.39 40.64 9.66
C VAL A 274 9.95 40.31 11.05
N ALA A 275 11.12 39.66 11.10
CA ALA A 275 11.74 39.29 12.37
C ALA A 275 12.19 40.54 13.14
N SER A 276 11.73 40.65 14.39
CA SER A 276 12.07 41.73 15.31
C SER A 276 13.14 41.36 16.34
N GLY A 277 13.38 40.06 16.57
CA GLY A 277 14.42 39.58 17.46
C GLY A 277 14.99 38.21 17.09
N TRP A 278 15.76 37.64 18.01
CA TRP A 278 16.45 36.36 17.82
C TRP A 278 15.48 35.20 17.52
N TRP A 279 14.33 35.15 18.19
CA TRP A 279 13.32 34.11 17.93
C TRP A 279 12.71 34.21 16.54
N GLY A 280 12.45 35.42 16.03
CA GLY A 280 12.01 35.62 14.66
C GLY A 280 13.07 35.21 13.64
N GLN A 281 14.35 35.48 13.91
CA GLN A 281 15.45 35.01 13.07
C GLN A 281 15.53 33.48 13.06
N LEU A 282 15.42 32.83 14.23
CA LEU A 282 15.41 31.37 14.33
C LEU A 282 14.24 30.75 13.54
N LEU A 283 13.04 31.32 13.65
CA LEU A 283 11.86 30.87 12.90
C LEU A 283 12.04 31.07 11.38
N LEU A 284 12.69 32.16 10.94
CA LEU A 284 13.02 32.35 9.53
C LEU A 284 14.05 31.32 9.04
N GLU A 285 15.07 31.01 9.84
CA GLU A 285 16.05 29.96 9.54
C GLU A 285 15.40 28.58 9.45
N GLU A 286 14.47 28.24 10.35
CA GLU A 286 13.74 26.98 10.29
C GLU A 286 12.91 26.88 9.00
N ARG A 287 12.23 27.97 8.60
CA ARG A 287 11.45 28.03 7.36
C ARG A 287 12.29 27.84 6.10
N VAL A 288 13.58 28.20 6.11
CA VAL A 288 14.49 27.95 4.99
C VAL A 288 14.78 26.46 4.83
N HIS A 289 14.75 25.71 5.93
CA HIS A 289 15.06 24.27 5.96
C HIS A 289 13.81 23.37 6.01
N ASP A 290 12.62 23.95 5.86
CA ASP A 290 11.34 23.26 5.90
C ASP A 290 10.51 23.53 4.62
N SER A 291 9.45 22.76 4.40
CA SER A 291 8.59 22.89 3.22
C SER A 291 7.12 22.85 3.56
N MET A 292 6.35 23.76 2.94
CA MET A 292 4.89 23.79 3.03
C MET A 292 4.20 22.49 2.56
N ALA A 293 4.90 21.66 1.78
CA ALA A 293 4.42 20.37 1.29
C ALA A 293 4.36 19.30 2.39
N ALA A 294 5.12 19.47 3.48
CA ALA A 294 5.19 18.55 4.60
C ALA A 294 4.41 19.08 5.83
N ALA A 295 3.36 19.90 5.60
CA ALA A 295 2.62 20.54 6.68
C ALA A 295 1.39 19.74 7.17
N PHE A 296 0.64 19.10 6.26
CA PHE A 296 -0.63 18.43 6.57
C PHE A 296 -0.51 16.89 6.52
N PRO A 297 -0.72 16.15 7.62
CA PRO A 297 -0.90 16.58 9.02
C PRO A 297 0.38 17.08 9.71
N SER A 298 0.26 17.86 10.80
CA SER A 298 1.42 18.40 11.53
C SER A 298 2.17 17.31 12.33
N PHE A 299 3.43 17.05 11.96
CA PHE A 299 4.30 16.14 12.71
C PHE A 299 4.68 16.67 14.09
N HIS A 300 4.80 17.99 14.28
CA HIS A 300 5.08 18.58 15.59
C HIS A 300 4.02 18.18 16.62
N VAL A 301 2.75 18.21 16.21
CA VAL A 301 1.63 17.77 17.06
C VAL A 301 1.67 16.27 17.32
N VAL A 302 1.93 15.45 16.29
CA VAL A 302 2.02 13.99 16.44
C VAL A 302 3.15 13.61 17.40
N TRP A 303 4.35 14.15 17.20
CA TRP A 303 5.52 13.83 18.01
C TRP A 303 5.41 14.33 19.44
N SER A 304 4.92 15.54 19.64
CA SER A 304 4.70 16.08 20.99
C SER A 304 3.69 15.26 21.78
N LEU A 305 2.57 14.83 21.17
CA LEU A 305 1.58 13.97 21.83
C LEU A 305 2.12 12.56 22.11
N LEU A 306 2.90 11.97 21.19
CA LEU A 306 3.57 10.68 21.42
C LEU A 306 4.59 10.77 22.55
N ALA A 307 5.41 11.83 22.58
CA ALA A 307 6.36 12.10 23.64
C ALA A 307 5.63 12.27 24.98
N ALA A 308 4.59 13.10 25.04
CA ALA A 308 3.77 13.28 26.24
C ALA A 308 3.16 11.95 26.72
N GLY A 309 2.75 11.08 25.79
CA GLY A 309 2.31 9.71 26.09
C GLY A 309 3.40 8.84 26.73
N ALA A 310 4.64 8.92 26.26
CA ALA A 310 5.78 8.20 26.83
C ALA A 310 6.13 8.72 28.25
N TRP A 311 6.23 10.04 28.41
CA TRP A 311 6.52 10.69 29.69
C TRP A 311 5.44 10.43 30.74
N SER A 312 4.16 10.53 30.36
CA SER A 312 3.04 10.28 31.27
C SER A 312 2.88 8.81 31.67
N ALA A 313 3.24 7.88 30.79
CA ALA A 313 3.28 6.45 31.13
C ALA A 313 4.38 6.16 32.18
N ARG A 314 5.50 6.88 32.10
CA ARG A 314 6.63 6.70 33.02
C ARG A 314 6.46 7.42 34.35
N PHE A 315 5.94 8.65 34.33
CA PHE A 315 5.82 9.52 35.49
C PHE A 315 4.37 10.01 35.58
N ALA A 316 3.56 9.39 36.44
CA ALA A 316 2.15 9.75 36.58
C ALA A 316 1.95 11.24 36.91
N LYS A 317 2.82 11.82 37.75
CA LYS A 317 2.83 13.25 38.09
C LYS A 317 3.19 14.15 36.89
N ALA A 318 3.92 13.64 35.90
CA ALA A 318 4.26 14.38 34.69
C ALA A 318 3.12 14.39 33.66
N ARG A 319 2.01 13.68 33.89
CA ARG A 319 0.91 13.60 32.91
C ARG A 319 0.35 14.97 32.54
N ALA A 320 -0.05 15.77 33.53
CA ALA A 320 -0.59 17.10 33.29
C ALA A 320 0.43 18.03 32.61
N PRO A 321 1.68 18.19 33.10
CA PRO A 321 2.64 19.07 32.43
C PRO A 321 3.07 18.56 31.05
N ALA A 322 3.17 17.24 30.82
CA ALA A 322 3.55 16.71 29.52
C ALA A 322 2.48 16.94 28.45
N TYR A 323 1.20 16.70 28.77
CA TYR A 323 0.11 17.01 27.85
C TYR A 323 -0.16 18.52 27.74
N GLY A 324 0.08 19.29 28.81
CA GLY A 324 0.07 20.75 28.77
C GLY A 324 1.13 21.29 27.81
N TRP A 325 2.35 20.74 27.86
CA TRP A 325 3.41 21.05 26.90
C TRP A 325 3.01 20.69 25.46
N ALA A 326 2.47 19.49 25.22
CA ALA A 326 2.03 19.11 23.87
C ALA A 326 0.89 20.01 23.33
N ALA A 327 -0.01 20.46 24.21
CA ALA A 327 -1.03 21.45 23.83
C ALA A 327 -0.42 22.81 23.50
N LEU A 328 0.58 23.25 24.26
CA LEU A 328 1.34 24.48 23.99
C LEU A 328 2.13 24.39 22.67
N VAL A 329 2.68 23.23 22.32
CA VAL A 329 3.29 22.95 21.00
C VAL A 329 2.24 23.06 19.89
N ALA A 330 1.06 22.49 20.08
CA ALA A 330 -0.02 22.59 19.09
C ALA A 330 -0.47 24.05 18.87
N LEU A 331 -0.56 24.84 19.94
CA LEU A 331 -0.83 26.27 19.86
C LEU A 331 0.33 27.04 19.21
N SER A 332 1.58 26.67 19.51
CA SER A 332 2.75 27.32 18.92
C SER A 332 2.83 27.08 17.42
N CYS A 333 2.45 25.90 16.92
CA CYS A 333 2.34 25.62 15.47
C CYS A 333 1.44 26.64 14.75
N LEU A 334 0.34 27.04 15.38
CA LEU A 334 -0.57 28.08 14.87
C LEU A 334 0.05 29.47 15.01
N ALA A 335 0.67 29.76 16.16
CA ALA A 335 1.20 31.07 16.50
C ALA A 335 2.46 31.44 15.70
N THR A 336 3.34 30.48 15.39
CA THR A 336 4.49 30.68 14.48
C THR A 336 4.05 30.84 13.03
N GLY A 337 2.79 30.53 12.71
CA GLY A 337 2.23 30.61 11.37
C GLY A 337 2.77 29.57 10.40
N MET A 338 3.32 28.47 10.92
CA MET A 338 3.84 27.33 10.15
C MET A 338 2.74 26.34 9.75
N HIS A 339 1.70 26.23 10.57
CA HIS A 339 0.59 25.29 10.36
C HIS A 339 -0.77 25.99 10.42
N SER A 340 -1.73 25.42 9.70
CA SER A 340 -3.14 25.76 9.82
C SER A 340 -3.81 24.95 10.94
N ILE A 341 -5.01 25.38 11.34
CA ILE A 341 -5.87 24.64 12.26
C ILE A 341 -6.17 23.25 11.70
N ALA A 342 -6.36 23.10 10.38
CA ALA A 342 -6.60 21.81 9.76
C ALA A 342 -5.40 20.87 9.92
N ASP A 343 -4.16 21.36 9.75
CA ASP A 343 -2.94 20.57 9.93
C ASP A 343 -2.79 20.08 11.37
N VAL A 344 -3.03 20.97 12.34
CA VAL A 344 -2.94 20.69 13.77
C VAL A 344 -4.02 19.69 14.20
N ALA A 345 -5.26 19.90 13.76
CA ALA A 345 -6.36 18.98 14.02
C ALA A 345 -6.11 17.60 13.39
N ALA A 346 -5.59 17.55 12.16
CA ALA A 346 -5.21 16.31 11.51
C ALA A 346 -4.07 15.60 12.26
N GLY A 347 -3.07 16.34 12.77
CA GLY A 347 -1.98 15.77 13.58
C GLY A 347 -2.51 15.14 14.88
N ALA A 348 -3.44 15.81 15.56
CA ALA A 348 -4.12 15.25 16.73
C ALA A 348 -4.96 14.01 16.36
N LEU A 349 -5.66 14.02 15.22
CA LEU A 349 -6.42 12.87 14.73
C LEU A 349 -5.52 11.67 14.41
N VAL A 350 -4.35 11.90 13.80
CA VAL A 350 -3.34 10.86 13.59
C VAL A 350 -2.92 10.27 14.94
N PHE A 351 -2.59 11.11 15.93
CA PHE A 351 -2.25 10.62 17.27
C PHE A 351 -3.37 9.74 17.86
N LEU A 352 -4.62 10.22 17.83
CA LEU A 352 -5.78 9.47 18.32
C LEU A 352 -5.96 8.14 17.59
N THR A 353 -5.70 8.12 16.28
CA THR A 353 -5.77 6.92 15.45
C THR A 353 -4.70 5.91 15.86
N VAL A 354 -3.44 6.31 16.01
CA VAL A 354 -2.35 5.37 16.35
C VAL A 354 -2.44 4.85 17.77
N VAL A 355 -2.88 5.67 18.74
CA VAL A 355 -3.07 5.18 20.11
C VAL A 355 -4.28 4.26 20.23
N SER A 356 -5.26 4.41 19.33
CA SER A 356 -6.47 3.58 19.23
C SER A 356 -6.34 2.44 18.22
N ALA A 357 -5.18 2.22 17.59
CA ALA A 357 -5.02 1.27 16.49
C ALA A 357 -5.50 -0.16 16.84
N ARG A 358 -5.23 -0.65 18.05
CA ARG A 358 -5.75 -1.96 18.52
C ARG A 358 -7.28 -1.99 18.60
N ARG A 359 -7.93 -0.89 19.03
CA ARG A 359 -9.39 -0.76 19.08
C ARG A 359 -9.98 -0.69 17.67
N ILE A 360 -9.37 0.13 16.81
CA ILE A 360 -9.77 0.25 15.40
C ILE A 360 -9.69 -1.10 14.71
N TRP A 361 -8.59 -1.85 14.89
CA TRP A 361 -8.45 -3.20 14.39
C TRP A 361 -9.57 -4.12 14.87
N LYS A 362 -9.89 -4.13 16.18
CA LYS A 362 -11.01 -4.92 16.71
C LYS A 362 -12.37 -4.52 16.10
N VAL A 363 -12.60 -3.24 15.85
CA VAL A 363 -13.83 -2.76 15.20
C VAL A 363 -13.90 -3.24 13.75
N LEU A 364 -12.81 -3.10 12.98
CA LEU A 364 -12.73 -3.55 11.59
C LEU A 364 -12.85 -5.08 11.48
N HIS A 365 -12.13 -5.80 12.35
CA HIS A 365 -12.20 -7.26 12.47
C HIS A 365 -13.63 -7.72 12.78
N GLY A 366 -14.28 -7.12 13.80
CA GLY A 366 -15.66 -7.44 14.16
C GLY A 366 -16.66 -7.02 13.09
N ALA A 367 -16.43 -5.94 12.36
CA ALA A 367 -17.26 -5.54 11.22
C ALA A 367 -17.14 -6.52 10.05
N ALA A 368 -15.93 -6.99 9.76
CA ALA A 368 -15.69 -8.02 8.75
C ALA A 368 -16.33 -9.35 9.14
N GLU A 369 -16.24 -9.77 10.41
CA GLU A 369 -16.91 -10.98 10.92
C GLU A 369 -18.45 -10.84 10.89
N ARG A 370 -18.99 -9.66 11.24
CA ARG A 370 -20.43 -9.39 11.09
C ARG A 370 -20.86 -9.46 9.62
N ALA A 371 -20.13 -8.84 8.71
CA ALA A 371 -20.41 -8.91 7.27
C ALA A 371 -20.36 -10.34 6.76
N ALA A 372 -19.35 -11.12 7.17
CA ALA A 372 -19.20 -12.54 6.84
C ALA A 372 -20.36 -13.43 7.30
N ASN A 373 -21.13 -12.97 8.30
CA ASN A 373 -22.28 -13.67 8.86
C ASN A 373 -23.60 -12.90 8.65
N HIS A 374 -23.60 -11.92 7.74
CA HIS A 374 -24.80 -11.15 7.41
C HIS A 374 -25.45 -11.71 6.15
N TRP A 375 -26.74 -12.04 6.24
CA TRP A 375 -27.54 -12.52 5.13
C TRP A 375 -28.83 -11.73 5.04
N THR A 376 -29.13 -11.23 3.84
CA THR A 376 -30.40 -10.58 3.53
C THR A 376 -30.85 -11.05 2.16
N GLU A 377 -32.11 -11.49 2.08
CA GLU A 377 -32.75 -11.89 0.83
C GLU A 377 -34.18 -11.37 0.79
N TRP A 378 -34.64 -11.03 -0.41
CA TRP A 378 -36.03 -10.69 -0.72
C TRP A 378 -36.52 -11.62 -1.81
N ARG A 379 -37.74 -12.14 -1.68
CA ARG A 379 -38.35 -13.01 -2.67
C ARG A 379 -39.56 -12.32 -3.29
N ILE A 380 -39.57 -12.22 -4.62
CA ILE A 380 -40.67 -11.66 -5.42
C ILE A 380 -41.08 -12.74 -6.43
N GLY A 381 -42.07 -13.55 -6.07
CA GLY A 381 -42.44 -14.73 -6.86
C GLY A 381 -41.29 -15.74 -6.99
N PRO A 382 -40.91 -16.16 -8.21
CA PRO A 382 -39.79 -17.09 -8.43
C PRO A 382 -38.40 -16.43 -8.31
N LEU A 383 -38.35 -15.09 -8.28
CA LEU A 383 -37.11 -14.32 -8.18
C LEU A 383 -36.71 -14.16 -6.72
N ARG A 384 -35.44 -14.42 -6.41
CA ARG A 384 -34.81 -14.05 -5.14
C ARG A 384 -33.71 -13.03 -5.39
N ILE A 385 -33.72 -11.97 -4.58
CA ILE A 385 -32.76 -10.87 -4.63
C ILE A 385 -31.95 -10.91 -3.34
N LEU A 386 -30.63 -10.92 -3.47
CA LEU A 386 -29.65 -11.05 -2.40
C LEU A 386 -29.06 -9.68 -2.10
N GLY A 387 -29.07 -9.29 -0.82
CA GLY A 387 -28.63 -7.97 -0.37
C GLY A 387 -27.17 -7.69 -0.61
N TYR A 388 -26.32 -8.72 -0.67
CA TYR A 388 -24.91 -8.53 -1.05
C TYR A 388 -24.73 -7.99 -2.48
N GLY A 389 -25.75 -8.11 -3.34
CA GLY A 389 -25.73 -7.58 -4.70
C GLY A 389 -25.66 -6.06 -4.75
N ALA A 390 -26.16 -5.36 -3.70
CA ALA A 390 -26.04 -3.92 -3.57
C ALA A 390 -24.58 -3.44 -3.52
N TRP A 391 -23.66 -4.24 -2.97
CA TRP A 391 -22.22 -3.94 -2.99
C TRP A 391 -21.63 -4.01 -4.39
N ALA A 392 -22.11 -4.94 -5.24
CA ALA A 392 -21.71 -4.98 -6.64
C ALA A 392 -22.25 -3.76 -7.40
N ALA A 393 -23.48 -3.34 -7.10
CA ALA A 393 -24.09 -2.14 -7.65
C ALA A 393 -23.27 -0.88 -7.32
N LEU A 394 -22.98 -0.69 -6.03
CA LEU A 394 -22.20 0.44 -5.53
C LEU A 394 -20.79 0.46 -6.13
N ALA A 395 -20.13 -0.69 -6.20
CA ALA A 395 -18.79 -0.80 -6.76
C ALA A 395 -18.76 -0.41 -8.25
N ASN A 396 -19.72 -0.89 -9.06
CA ASN A 396 -19.81 -0.55 -10.47
C ASN A 396 -20.20 0.92 -10.68
N ALA A 397 -21.16 1.45 -9.90
CA ALA A 397 -21.57 2.84 -10.02
C ALA A 397 -20.41 3.79 -9.67
N ALA A 398 -19.69 3.53 -8.57
CA ALA A 398 -18.52 4.32 -8.19
C ALA A 398 -17.43 4.27 -9.26
N ALA A 399 -17.14 3.08 -9.81
CA ALA A 399 -16.17 2.92 -10.88
C ALA A 399 -16.57 3.70 -12.13
N LEU A 400 -17.81 3.57 -12.58
CA LEU A 400 -18.30 4.22 -13.79
C LEU A 400 -18.41 5.73 -13.63
N CYS A 401 -18.65 6.26 -12.42
CA CYS A 401 -18.51 7.69 -12.16
C CYS A 401 -17.08 8.18 -12.42
N ILE A 402 -16.05 7.42 -12.00
CA ILE A 402 -14.65 7.78 -12.22
C ILE A 402 -14.29 7.71 -13.71
N VAL A 403 -14.64 6.62 -14.38
CA VAL A 403 -14.38 6.47 -15.83
C VAL A 403 -15.10 7.55 -16.63
N SER A 404 -16.38 7.83 -16.29
CA SER A 404 -17.15 8.90 -16.93
C SER A 404 -16.55 10.28 -16.67
N ALA A 405 -16.06 10.54 -15.45
CA ALA A 405 -15.44 11.80 -15.10
C ALA A 405 -14.11 12.04 -15.84
N MET A 406 -13.40 10.99 -16.21
CA MET A 406 -12.17 11.08 -17.01
C MET A 406 -12.44 11.20 -18.52
N MET A 407 -13.47 10.51 -19.02
CA MET A 407 -13.83 10.54 -20.45
C MET A 407 -14.64 11.78 -20.86
N GLY A 408 -15.40 12.35 -19.93
CA GLY A 408 -16.25 13.52 -20.14
C GLY A 408 -17.58 13.22 -20.85
N PRO A 409 -18.52 14.19 -20.86
CA PRO A 409 -19.88 14.01 -21.39
C PRO A 409 -19.98 13.48 -22.84
N PRO A 410 -19.15 13.93 -23.81
CA PRO A 410 -19.27 13.48 -25.21
C PRO A 410 -18.97 12.00 -25.43
N ARG A 411 -18.26 11.35 -24.49
CA ARG A 411 -17.79 9.96 -24.63
C ARG A 411 -18.50 8.97 -23.69
N LEU A 412 -19.59 9.38 -23.03
CA LEU A 412 -20.33 8.51 -22.11
C LEU A 412 -20.81 7.21 -22.78
N GLY A 413 -21.28 7.26 -24.03
CA GLY A 413 -21.71 6.06 -24.76
C GLY A 413 -20.62 4.99 -24.85
N LEU A 414 -19.35 5.41 -25.05
CA LEU A 414 -18.21 4.51 -25.10
C LEU A 414 -17.92 3.87 -23.73
N VAL A 415 -18.03 4.64 -22.65
CA VAL A 415 -17.87 4.14 -21.27
C VAL A 415 -18.86 3.03 -20.97
N TYR A 416 -20.15 3.23 -21.28
CA TYR A 416 -21.17 2.23 -20.99
C TYR A 416 -21.14 1.04 -21.96
N ALA A 417 -20.73 1.24 -23.22
CA ALA A 417 -20.51 0.14 -24.16
C ALA A 417 -19.38 -0.78 -23.68
N THR A 418 -18.26 -0.22 -23.23
CA THR A 418 -17.14 -1.02 -22.69
C THR A 418 -17.46 -1.64 -21.33
N ALA A 419 -18.27 -0.98 -20.49
CA ALA A 419 -18.80 -1.59 -19.26
C ALA A 419 -19.72 -2.80 -19.55
N ALA A 420 -20.58 -2.69 -20.58
CA ALA A 420 -21.42 -3.79 -21.02
C ALA A 420 -20.57 -4.95 -21.59
N ALA A 421 -19.54 -4.65 -22.38
CA ALA A 421 -18.57 -5.63 -22.84
C ALA A 421 -17.84 -6.32 -21.67
N GLY A 422 -17.55 -5.57 -20.59
CA GLY A 422 -17.06 -6.13 -19.33
C GLY A 422 -18.03 -7.11 -18.67
N LEU A 423 -19.32 -6.78 -18.60
CA LEU A 423 -20.32 -7.69 -18.03
C LEU A 423 -20.46 -8.97 -18.88
N VAL A 424 -20.49 -8.83 -20.20
CA VAL A 424 -20.51 -9.97 -21.15
C VAL A 424 -19.24 -10.81 -21.02
N GLY A 425 -18.07 -10.17 -20.99
CA GLY A 425 -16.79 -10.83 -20.81
C GLY A 425 -16.72 -11.57 -19.48
N ALA A 426 -17.25 -11.00 -18.40
CA ALA A 426 -17.33 -11.66 -17.10
C ALA A 426 -18.20 -12.93 -17.16
N PHE A 427 -19.33 -12.85 -17.86
CA PHE A 427 -20.22 -14.00 -18.05
C PHE A 427 -19.58 -15.10 -18.91
N VAL A 428 -19.01 -14.73 -20.06
CA VAL A 428 -18.37 -15.67 -20.98
C VAL A 428 -17.12 -16.29 -20.34
N GLY A 429 -16.28 -15.48 -19.72
CA GLY A 429 -15.04 -15.93 -19.08
C GLY A 429 -15.30 -16.91 -17.93
N ALA A 430 -16.34 -16.69 -17.13
CA ALA A 430 -16.74 -17.66 -16.11
C ALA A 430 -17.07 -19.04 -16.70
N ARG A 431 -17.65 -19.08 -17.90
CA ARG A 431 -17.93 -20.35 -18.58
C ARG A 431 -16.68 -20.97 -19.12
N LEU A 432 -15.86 -20.21 -19.86
CA LEU A 432 -14.67 -20.76 -20.52
C LEU A 432 -13.61 -21.28 -19.55
N PHE A 433 -13.44 -20.62 -18.40
CA PHE A 433 -12.30 -20.87 -17.51
C PHE A 433 -12.66 -21.54 -16.18
N GLU A 434 -13.93 -21.56 -15.74
CA GLU A 434 -14.33 -22.03 -14.39
C GLU A 434 -15.11 -23.39 -14.37
N HIS A 435 -14.92 -24.29 -15.36
CA HIS A 435 -15.61 -25.61 -15.47
C HIS A 435 -15.13 -26.71 -14.48
N PRO A 436 -15.94 -27.74 -14.11
CA PRO A 436 -17.38 -27.80 -13.82
C PRO A 436 -17.61 -28.26 -12.36
N ALA A 437 -17.89 -27.36 -11.42
CA ALA A 437 -18.37 -27.75 -10.09
C ALA A 437 -19.76 -27.17 -9.87
N LYS A 438 -20.56 -27.79 -9.00
CA LYS A 438 -21.89 -27.31 -8.55
C LYS A 438 -21.88 -25.90 -7.93
N GLU A 439 -20.76 -25.19 -7.96
CA GLU A 439 -20.50 -23.88 -7.35
C GLU A 439 -20.18 -22.75 -8.36
N MET A 440 -20.38 -22.99 -9.67
CA MET A 440 -20.02 -22.04 -10.74
C MET A 440 -20.62 -20.65 -10.50
N ARG A 441 -19.78 -19.62 -10.63
CA ARG A 441 -20.21 -18.21 -10.58
C ARG A 441 -20.73 -17.84 -11.95
N PRO A 442 -21.85 -17.10 -12.07
CA PRO A 442 -22.29 -16.63 -13.38
C PRO A 442 -21.36 -15.57 -13.97
N PHE A 443 -20.44 -15.00 -13.19
CA PHE A 443 -19.55 -13.92 -13.61
C PHE A 443 -18.15 -14.05 -12.98
N GLY A 444 -17.12 -13.98 -13.83
CA GLY A 444 -15.71 -14.07 -13.46
C GLY A 444 -14.99 -12.73 -13.62
N PHE A 445 -14.12 -12.39 -12.67
CA PHE A 445 -13.40 -11.11 -12.65
C PHE A 445 -12.49 -10.93 -13.87
N TYR A 446 -11.66 -11.93 -14.18
CA TYR A 446 -10.71 -11.86 -15.30
C TYR A 446 -11.43 -11.75 -16.64
N GLY A 447 -12.52 -12.49 -16.82
CA GLY A 447 -13.36 -12.36 -18.02
C GLY A 447 -13.87 -10.94 -18.21
N GLY A 448 -14.30 -10.27 -17.13
CA GLY A 448 -14.77 -8.88 -17.21
C GLY A 448 -13.66 -7.89 -17.51
N MET A 449 -12.49 -8.07 -16.91
CA MET A 449 -11.31 -7.28 -17.20
C MET A 449 -10.89 -7.42 -18.67
N PHE A 450 -10.86 -8.65 -19.21
CA PHE A 450 -10.58 -8.90 -20.62
C PHE A 450 -11.64 -8.30 -21.55
N GLY A 451 -12.92 -8.39 -21.19
CA GLY A 451 -14.01 -7.78 -21.97
C GLY A 451 -13.87 -6.25 -22.08
N ILE A 452 -13.55 -5.58 -20.97
CA ILE A 452 -13.27 -4.14 -20.94
C ILE A 452 -12.04 -3.82 -21.79
N TRP A 453 -10.93 -4.54 -21.56
CA TRP A 453 -9.67 -4.28 -22.25
C TRP A 453 -9.79 -4.48 -23.75
N ALA A 454 -10.39 -5.59 -24.20
CA ALA A 454 -10.62 -5.88 -25.61
C ALA A 454 -11.52 -4.82 -26.27
N ALA A 455 -12.61 -4.42 -25.60
CA ALA A 455 -13.51 -3.39 -26.15
C ALA A 455 -12.84 -2.01 -26.23
N ALA A 456 -12.07 -1.63 -25.20
CA ALA A 456 -11.32 -0.38 -25.19
C ALA A 456 -10.21 -0.38 -26.27
N ALA A 457 -9.41 -1.44 -26.34
CA ALA A 457 -8.31 -1.58 -27.30
C ALA A 457 -8.80 -1.69 -28.75
N ALA A 458 -9.97 -2.29 -28.98
CA ALA A 458 -10.57 -2.38 -30.31
C ALA A 458 -11.29 -1.10 -30.75
N SER A 459 -11.57 -0.17 -29.82
CA SER A 459 -12.32 1.06 -30.13
C SER A 459 -11.76 1.88 -31.31
N PRO A 460 -10.43 1.95 -31.56
CA PRO A 460 -9.91 2.65 -32.73
C PRO A 460 -10.24 2.00 -34.07
N LEU A 461 -10.46 0.68 -34.09
CA LEU A 461 -10.91 -0.05 -35.29
C LEU A 461 -12.31 0.38 -35.73
N PHE A 462 -13.07 1.00 -34.83
CA PHE A 462 -14.41 1.54 -35.08
C PHE A 462 -14.40 3.06 -35.29
N GLY A 463 -13.24 3.64 -35.65
CA GLY A 463 -13.11 5.06 -35.98
C GLY A 463 -12.97 6.00 -34.78
N LEU A 464 -12.69 5.46 -33.58
CA LEU A 464 -12.42 6.28 -32.39
C LEU A 464 -10.92 6.65 -32.29
N PRO A 465 -10.57 7.82 -31.74
CA PRO A 465 -9.18 8.18 -31.52
C PRO A 465 -8.48 7.20 -30.57
N SER A 466 -7.23 6.81 -30.86
CA SER A 466 -6.41 5.98 -29.97
C SER A 466 -6.24 6.61 -28.58
N ALA A 467 -6.15 7.93 -28.51
CA ALA A 467 -6.11 8.68 -27.25
C ALA A 467 -7.35 8.42 -26.37
N ASP A 468 -8.53 8.19 -26.97
CA ASP A 468 -9.73 7.88 -26.19
C ASP A 468 -9.69 6.44 -25.64
N ALA A 469 -9.10 5.49 -26.38
CA ALA A 469 -8.86 4.13 -25.89
C ALA A 469 -7.90 4.14 -24.68
N GLU A 470 -6.80 4.88 -24.78
CA GLU A 470 -5.81 5.03 -23.70
C GLU A 470 -6.42 5.69 -22.47
N ARG A 471 -7.15 6.80 -22.64
CA ARG A 471 -7.88 7.47 -21.55
C ARG A 471 -8.91 6.57 -20.89
N LEU A 472 -9.62 5.77 -21.68
CA LEU A 472 -10.62 4.83 -21.16
C LEU A 472 -9.96 3.76 -20.29
N LEU A 473 -8.84 3.18 -20.74
CA LEU A 473 -8.05 2.22 -19.97
C LEU A 473 -7.50 2.85 -18.68
N ALA A 474 -7.01 4.08 -18.74
CA ALA A 474 -6.58 4.83 -17.55
C ALA A 474 -7.74 5.09 -16.58
N GLY A 475 -8.92 5.41 -17.09
CA GLY A 475 -10.14 5.56 -16.30
C GLY A 475 -10.46 4.28 -15.52
N TYR A 476 -10.39 3.13 -16.19
CA TYR A 476 -10.59 1.83 -15.53
C TYR A 476 -9.49 1.51 -14.51
N CYS A 477 -8.23 1.84 -14.79
CA CYS A 477 -7.13 1.66 -13.82
C CYS A 477 -7.31 2.56 -12.59
N ALA A 478 -7.76 3.80 -12.77
CA ALA A 478 -8.06 4.73 -11.68
C ALA A 478 -9.27 4.25 -10.84
N ALA A 479 -10.28 3.68 -11.50
CA ALA A 479 -11.49 3.16 -10.87
C ALA A 479 -11.30 1.79 -10.19
N ALA A 480 -10.34 0.99 -10.66
CA ALA A 480 -10.17 -0.40 -10.26
C ALA A 480 -9.97 -0.60 -8.74
N PRO A 481 -9.18 0.21 -8.01
CA PRO A 481 -9.04 0.04 -6.57
C PRO A 481 -10.36 0.21 -5.81
N LEU A 482 -11.19 1.18 -6.19
CA LEU A 482 -12.51 1.38 -5.56
C LEU A 482 -13.49 0.26 -5.95
N LEU A 483 -13.50 -0.15 -7.22
CA LEU A 483 -14.28 -1.29 -7.69
C LEU A 483 -13.94 -2.56 -6.91
N GLN A 484 -12.65 -2.86 -6.76
CA GLN A 484 -12.17 -4.03 -6.04
C GLN A 484 -12.43 -3.90 -4.53
N GLY A 485 -12.10 -2.78 -3.93
CA GLY A 485 -12.29 -2.52 -2.50
C GLY A 485 -13.75 -2.70 -2.07
N ILE A 486 -14.68 -2.00 -2.73
CA ILE A 486 -16.13 -2.12 -2.43
C ILE A 486 -16.62 -3.55 -2.73
N GLY A 487 -16.17 -4.14 -3.84
CA GLY A 487 -16.51 -5.51 -4.23
C GLY A 487 -16.07 -6.59 -3.22
N ARG A 488 -15.02 -6.34 -2.42
CA ARG A 488 -14.55 -7.28 -1.39
C ARG A 488 -15.49 -7.41 -0.20
N VAL A 489 -16.38 -6.44 0.04
CA VAL A 489 -17.43 -6.58 1.06
C VAL A 489 -18.41 -7.70 0.69
N ARG A 490 -18.76 -7.80 -0.60
CA ARG A 490 -19.51 -8.95 -1.13
C ARG A 490 -18.75 -10.26 -0.93
N CYS A 491 -17.43 -10.27 -1.13
CA CYS A 491 -16.62 -11.47 -0.90
C CYS A 491 -16.70 -11.95 0.55
N LEU A 492 -16.68 -11.03 1.53
CA LEU A 492 -16.92 -11.37 2.94
C LEU A 492 -18.27 -12.03 3.11
N MET A 493 -19.36 -11.44 2.62
CA MET A 493 -20.71 -12.00 2.81
C MET A 493 -20.88 -13.39 2.17
N GLN A 494 -20.27 -13.61 1.00
CA GLN A 494 -20.34 -14.90 0.29
C GLN A 494 -19.38 -15.96 0.83
N GLY A 495 -18.36 -15.56 1.59
CA GLY A 495 -17.26 -16.44 2.00
C GLY A 495 -16.32 -16.84 0.86
N CYS A 496 -16.27 -16.08 -0.23
CA CYS A 496 -15.28 -16.31 -1.29
C CYS A 496 -14.00 -15.54 -1.01
N CYS A 497 -12.88 -15.92 -1.66
CA CYS A 497 -11.60 -15.25 -1.45
C CYS A 497 -11.10 -15.28 0.01
N HIS A 498 -11.51 -16.29 0.78
CA HIS A 498 -11.20 -16.39 2.20
C HIS A 498 -9.72 -16.73 2.45
N GLY A 499 -9.25 -16.42 3.65
CA GLY A 499 -7.89 -16.70 4.07
C GLY A 499 -7.69 -18.14 4.54
N ALA A 500 -6.43 -18.51 4.74
CA ALA A 500 -6.02 -19.73 5.41
C ALA A 500 -6.30 -19.62 6.93
N PRO A 501 -6.30 -20.75 7.66
CA PRO A 501 -6.39 -20.74 9.12
C PRO A 501 -5.38 -19.79 9.76
N ALA A 502 -5.84 -19.02 10.73
CA ALA A 502 -5.09 -17.98 11.43
C ALA A 502 -5.30 -18.10 12.95
N SER A 503 -4.54 -17.34 13.74
CA SER A 503 -4.79 -17.28 15.18
C SER A 503 -6.13 -16.57 15.48
N PRO A 504 -6.79 -16.89 16.61
CA PRO A 504 -8.08 -16.28 16.99
C PRO A 504 -8.08 -14.75 17.08
N GLU A 505 -6.92 -14.13 17.34
CA GLU A 505 -6.77 -12.67 17.46
C GLU A 505 -6.72 -11.96 16.10
N VAL A 506 -6.44 -12.71 15.03
CA VAL A 506 -6.30 -12.20 13.66
C VAL A 506 -7.46 -12.64 12.78
N GLY A 507 -7.89 -13.90 12.90
CA GLY A 507 -8.85 -14.51 11.99
C GLY A 507 -10.31 -14.18 12.30
N ILE A 508 -11.15 -14.10 11.27
CA ILE A 508 -12.62 -14.01 11.37
C ILE A 508 -13.24 -15.40 11.18
N ARG A 509 -14.43 -15.61 11.74
CA ARG A 509 -15.17 -16.88 11.63
C ARG A 509 -16.40 -16.74 10.77
N TYR A 510 -16.62 -17.73 9.93
CA TYR A 510 -17.85 -17.90 9.16
C TYR A 510 -18.70 -18.95 9.86
N ARG A 511 -20.00 -18.66 9.96
CA ARG A 511 -21.04 -19.50 10.57
C ARG A 511 -22.31 -19.59 9.74
N LEU A 512 -22.48 -18.71 8.77
CA LEU A 512 -23.63 -18.72 7.88
C LEU A 512 -23.62 -19.99 7.02
N PRO A 513 -24.62 -20.89 7.13
CA PRO A 513 -24.58 -22.20 6.44
C PRO A 513 -24.43 -22.11 4.91
N LEU A 514 -24.94 -21.04 4.30
CA LEU A 514 -24.87 -20.78 2.86
C LEU A 514 -23.51 -20.21 2.39
N SER A 515 -22.63 -19.82 3.31
CA SER A 515 -21.30 -19.33 2.97
C SER A 515 -20.48 -20.40 2.26
N ARG A 516 -19.62 -20.01 1.32
CA ARG A 516 -18.69 -20.95 0.68
C ARG A 516 -17.68 -21.53 1.68
N VAL A 517 -17.35 -20.79 2.74
CA VAL A 517 -16.45 -21.27 3.80
C VAL A 517 -17.08 -22.43 4.57
N THR A 518 -18.35 -22.33 4.95
CA THR A 518 -19.06 -23.40 5.67
C THR A 518 -19.30 -24.60 4.76
N LYS A 519 -19.64 -24.38 3.48
CA LYS A 519 -19.75 -25.44 2.46
C LYS A 519 -18.43 -26.18 2.23
N ALA A 520 -17.29 -25.49 2.39
CA ALA A 520 -15.95 -26.07 2.34
C ALA A 520 -15.52 -26.77 3.65
N GLY A 521 -16.40 -26.86 4.66
CA GLY A 521 -16.11 -27.53 5.93
C GLY A 521 -15.22 -26.73 6.88
N LEU A 522 -15.10 -25.42 6.70
CA LEU A 522 -14.28 -24.53 7.52
C LEU A 522 -15.12 -23.69 8.51
N ASP A 523 -16.29 -24.19 8.87
CA ASP A 523 -17.21 -23.54 9.82
C ASP A 523 -16.55 -23.30 11.18
N GLY A 524 -16.71 -22.09 11.73
CA GLY A 524 -16.16 -21.69 13.04
C GLY A 524 -14.63 -21.58 13.13
N ILE A 525 -13.88 -21.96 12.09
CA ILE A 525 -12.42 -21.87 12.06
C ILE A 525 -12.01 -20.39 11.88
N PRO A 526 -11.09 -19.85 12.69
CA PRO A 526 -10.55 -18.50 12.47
C PRO A 526 -9.72 -18.47 11.18
N LEU A 527 -10.15 -17.69 10.20
CA LEU A 527 -9.48 -17.54 8.90
C LEU A 527 -8.95 -16.12 8.74
N HIS A 528 -7.79 -15.96 8.10
CA HIS A 528 -7.31 -14.62 7.74
C HIS A 528 -8.40 -13.83 7.00
N PRO A 529 -8.74 -12.59 7.42
CA PRO A 529 -9.69 -11.74 6.71
C PRO A 529 -9.06 -11.12 5.47
N THR A 530 -8.63 -11.95 4.51
CA THR A 530 -8.01 -11.52 3.25
C THR A 530 -8.83 -10.50 2.46
N PRO A 531 -10.19 -10.53 2.44
CA PRO A 531 -10.94 -9.45 1.83
C PRO A 531 -10.76 -8.10 2.55
N LEU A 532 -10.65 -8.09 3.88
CA LEU A 532 -10.37 -6.87 4.65
C LEU A 532 -8.97 -6.32 4.34
N TYR A 533 -7.95 -7.19 4.24
CA TYR A 533 -6.61 -6.77 3.81
C TYR A 533 -6.66 -6.12 2.43
N SER A 534 -7.42 -6.72 1.51
CA SER A 534 -7.63 -6.21 0.16
C SER A 534 -8.34 -4.85 0.14
N ILE A 535 -9.36 -4.65 0.98
CA ILE A 535 -10.05 -3.35 1.15
C ILE A 535 -9.07 -2.26 1.59
N LEU A 536 -8.27 -2.55 2.61
CA LEU A 536 -7.32 -1.58 3.17
C LEU A 536 -6.24 -1.19 2.16
N TRP A 537 -5.66 -2.17 1.46
CA TRP A 537 -4.64 -1.88 0.44
C TRP A 537 -5.23 -1.09 -0.74
N ASN A 538 -6.40 -1.49 -1.24
CA ASN A 538 -7.06 -0.77 -2.33
C ASN A 538 -7.43 0.68 -1.96
N GLY A 539 -7.66 0.99 -0.69
CA GLY A 539 -7.79 2.38 -0.22
C GLY A 539 -6.52 3.20 -0.46
N VAL A 540 -5.35 2.65 -0.16
CA VAL A 540 -4.05 3.30 -0.44
C VAL A 540 -3.82 3.46 -1.95
N VAL A 541 -4.10 2.41 -2.74
CA VAL A 541 -3.96 2.48 -4.20
C VAL A 541 -4.94 3.50 -4.80
N ALA A 542 -6.17 3.60 -4.30
CA ALA A 542 -7.14 4.60 -4.75
C ALA A 542 -6.63 6.04 -4.54
N LEU A 543 -6.03 6.32 -3.38
CA LEU A 543 -5.41 7.63 -3.11
C LEU A 543 -4.25 7.91 -4.07
N ALA A 544 -3.41 6.90 -4.34
CA ALA A 544 -2.31 7.04 -5.30
C ALA A 544 -2.81 7.31 -6.72
N MET A 545 -3.87 6.61 -7.17
CA MET A 545 -4.44 6.84 -8.50
C MET A 545 -5.09 8.22 -8.62
N LEU A 546 -5.81 8.66 -7.58
CA LEU A 546 -6.39 9.99 -7.55
C LEU A 546 -5.31 11.07 -7.60
N ARG A 547 -4.22 10.89 -6.86
CA ARG A 547 -3.06 11.78 -6.88
C ARG A 547 -2.46 11.91 -8.27
N LEU A 548 -2.18 10.78 -8.92
CA LEU A 548 -1.58 10.75 -10.25
C LEU A 548 -2.50 11.41 -11.28
N TRP A 549 -3.80 11.12 -11.22
CA TRP A 549 -4.78 11.77 -12.09
C TRP A 549 -4.82 13.29 -11.87
N TRP A 550 -4.87 13.76 -10.61
CA TRP A 550 -4.85 15.19 -10.29
C TRP A 550 -3.58 15.89 -10.81
N SER A 551 -2.45 15.17 -10.81
CA SER A 551 -1.17 15.69 -11.29
C SER A 551 -1.09 15.73 -12.82
N GLY A 552 -2.14 15.32 -13.54
CA GLY A 552 -2.19 15.37 -15.00
C GLY A 552 -1.24 14.40 -15.70
N VAL A 553 -0.80 13.32 -15.03
CA VAL A 553 0.08 12.33 -15.68
C VAL A 553 -0.63 11.67 -16.85
N GLY A 554 0.12 11.18 -17.84
CA GLY A 554 -0.47 10.49 -18.98
C GLY A 554 -1.05 9.10 -18.63
N PRO A 555 -1.96 8.55 -19.46
CA PRO A 555 -2.57 7.23 -19.29
C PRO A 555 -1.58 6.09 -18.98
N GLY A 556 -0.45 6.03 -19.68
CA GLY A 556 0.56 5.00 -19.52
C GLY A 556 1.16 5.00 -18.11
N SER A 557 1.47 6.18 -17.58
CA SER A 557 2.01 6.33 -16.23
C SER A 557 1.00 5.95 -15.15
N LEU A 558 -0.27 6.36 -15.30
CA LEU A 558 -1.32 5.99 -14.36
C LEU A 558 -1.55 4.47 -14.34
N CYS A 559 -1.72 3.87 -15.53
CA CYS A 559 -1.89 2.43 -15.68
C CYS A 559 -0.67 1.65 -15.14
N GLY A 560 0.54 2.11 -15.44
CA GLY A 560 1.76 1.46 -15.00
C GLY A 560 1.93 1.49 -13.47
N ALA A 561 1.66 2.63 -12.83
CA ALA A 561 1.66 2.75 -11.38
C ALA A 561 0.57 1.88 -10.72
N TRP A 562 -0.64 1.84 -11.30
CA TRP A 562 -1.71 0.95 -10.84
C TRP A 562 -1.28 -0.52 -10.87
N LEU A 563 -0.70 -0.97 -11.98
CA LEU A 563 -0.25 -2.34 -12.15
C LEU A 563 0.81 -2.74 -11.11
N ILE A 564 1.80 -1.87 -10.85
CA ILE A 564 2.83 -2.12 -9.83
C ILE A 564 2.20 -2.23 -8.44
N LEU A 565 1.40 -1.25 -8.04
CA LEU A 565 0.80 -1.21 -6.70
C LEU A 565 -0.21 -2.35 -6.48
N SER A 566 -1.02 -2.65 -7.51
CA SER A 566 -1.96 -3.77 -7.48
C SER A 566 -1.23 -5.11 -7.41
N GLY A 567 -0.18 -5.30 -8.21
CA GLY A 567 0.65 -6.50 -8.22
C GLY A 567 1.34 -6.75 -6.87
N VAL A 568 2.00 -5.73 -6.30
CA VAL A 568 2.64 -5.84 -4.98
C VAL A 568 1.65 -6.25 -3.89
N GLY A 569 0.50 -5.57 -3.80
CA GLY A 569 -0.52 -5.92 -2.81
C GLY A 569 -1.09 -7.31 -3.03
N ARG A 570 -1.33 -7.69 -4.30
CA ARG A 570 -1.86 -9.00 -4.66
C ARG A 570 -0.89 -10.12 -4.29
N PHE A 571 0.41 -9.93 -4.51
CA PHE A 571 1.43 -10.93 -4.16
C PHE A 571 1.41 -11.28 -2.67
N VAL A 572 1.22 -10.27 -1.81
CA VAL A 572 1.12 -10.45 -0.35
C VAL A 572 -0.24 -11.00 0.07
N GLU A 573 -1.35 -10.47 -0.46
CA GLU A 573 -2.71 -10.96 -0.16
C GLU A 573 -2.83 -12.47 -0.46
N GLU A 574 -2.27 -12.89 -1.59
CA GLU A 574 -2.35 -14.26 -2.08
C GLU A 574 -1.63 -15.27 -1.17
N SER A 575 -0.57 -14.86 -0.46
CA SER A 575 0.14 -15.74 0.48
C SER A 575 -0.75 -16.16 1.66
N HIS A 576 -1.73 -15.32 2.01
CA HIS A 576 -2.67 -15.55 3.10
C HIS A 576 -3.94 -16.28 2.69
N ARG A 577 -4.16 -16.60 1.39
CA ARG A 577 -5.38 -17.24 0.92
C ARG A 577 -5.53 -18.69 1.36
N GLY A 578 -6.77 -19.12 1.61
CA GLY A 578 -7.09 -20.49 2.04
C GLY A 578 -7.78 -21.35 0.98
N GLU A 579 -8.04 -20.80 -0.21
CA GLU A 579 -8.81 -21.50 -1.25
C GLU A 579 -8.01 -22.69 -1.85
N PRO A 580 -8.48 -23.94 -1.71
CA PRO A 580 -7.74 -25.15 -2.14
C PRO A 580 -7.51 -25.23 -3.66
N GLN A 581 -8.29 -24.50 -4.44
CA GLN A 581 -8.36 -24.59 -5.89
C GLN A 581 -7.20 -23.88 -6.61
N THR A 582 -6.34 -23.14 -5.89
CA THR A 582 -5.27 -22.35 -6.52
C THR A 582 -4.04 -23.23 -6.77
N PRO A 583 -3.64 -23.47 -8.04
CA PRO A 583 -2.46 -24.27 -8.33
C PRO A 583 -1.19 -23.59 -7.78
N ILE A 584 -0.26 -24.42 -7.29
CA ILE A 584 1.07 -23.99 -6.85
C ILE A 584 2.08 -24.43 -7.90
N MET A 585 2.82 -23.47 -8.45
CA MET A 585 3.85 -23.67 -9.46
C MET A 585 5.17 -23.09 -8.95
N ALA A 586 6.23 -23.92 -8.92
CA ALA A 586 7.55 -23.51 -8.43
C ALA A 586 7.56 -22.85 -7.05
N GLY A 587 6.73 -23.35 -6.11
CA GLY A 587 6.68 -22.87 -4.72
C GLY A 587 5.84 -21.61 -4.50
N LEU A 588 5.29 -21.00 -5.56
CA LEU A 588 4.37 -19.86 -5.49
C LEU A 588 3.00 -20.25 -6.04
N ARG A 589 1.95 -19.58 -5.57
CA ARG A 589 0.61 -19.71 -6.15
C ARG A 589 0.58 -19.07 -7.54
N VAL A 590 -0.19 -19.61 -8.48
CA VAL A 590 -0.30 -19.04 -9.85
C VAL A 590 -0.65 -17.55 -9.83
N TYR A 591 -1.51 -17.09 -8.91
CA TYR A 591 -1.84 -15.67 -8.79
C TYR A 591 -0.69 -14.79 -8.27
N GLN A 592 0.30 -15.35 -7.58
CA GLN A 592 1.55 -14.63 -7.25
C GLN A 592 2.42 -14.44 -8.50
N TRP A 593 2.45 -15.42 -9.40
CA TRP A 593 3.12 -15.27 -10.71
C TRP A 593 2.43 -14.24 -11.59
N ILE A 594 1.09 -14.24 -11.62
CA ILE A 594 0.31 -13.20 -12.30
C ILE A 594 0.64 -11.83 -11.70
N ALA A 595 0.71 -11.72 -10.37
CA ALA A 595 1.09 -10.47 -9.71
C ALA A 595 2.50 -9.98 -10.10
N VAL A 596 3.48 -10.89 -10.23
CA VAL A 596 4.82 -10.55 -10.75
C VAL A 596 4.75 -10.05 -12.19
N ALA A 597 3.99 -10.73 -13.05
CA ALA A 597 3.80 -10.29 -14.44
C ALA A 597 3.13 -8.92 -14.52
N THR A 598 2.14 -8.65 -13.65
CA THR A 598 1.49 -7.33 -13.52
C THR A 598 2.51 -6.26 -13.13
N VAL A 599 3.39 -6.51 -12.16
CA VAL A 599 4.45 -5.55 -11.78
C VAL A 599 5.40 -5.26 -12.96
N ILE A 600 5.82 -6.31 -13.68
CA ILE A 600 6.69 -6.15 -14.86
C ILE A 600 5.99 -5.34 -15.95
N ALA A 601 4.73 -5.66 -16.25
CA ALA A 601 3.94 -4.90 -17.22
C ALA A 601 3.80 -3.42 -16.81
N GLY A 602 3.64 -3.15 -15.51
CA GLY A 602 3.59 -1.78 -15.00
C GLY A 602 4.91 -1.03 -15.16
N ALA A 603 6.05 -1.69 -14.90
CA ALA A 603 7.37 -1.13 -15.15
C ALA A 603 7.61 -0.84 -16.63
N VAL A 604 7.18 -1.75 -17.53
CA VAL A 604 7.25 -1.53 -18.98
C VAL A 604 6.41 -0.32 -19.39
N LEU A 605 5.17 -0.18 -18.91
CA LEU A 605 4.33 0.99 -19.23
C LEU A 605 4.96 2.31 -18.74
N LEU A 606 5.58 2.31 -17.56
CA LEU A 606 6.29 3.48 -17.03
C LEU A 606 7.61 3.77 -17.75
N ALA A 607 8.15 2.81 -18.51
CA ALA A 607 9.31 3.01 -19.38
C ALA A 607 8.93 3.59 -20.75
N LEU A 608 7.65 3.51 -21.15
CA LEU A 608 7.16 3.98 -22.44
C LEU A 608 6.64 5.42 -22.35
N PRO A 609 6.45 6.11 -23.50
CA PRO A 609 5.83 7.43 -23.50
C PRO A 609 4.48 7.41 -22.76
N PRO A 610 4.22 8.36 -21.85
CA PRO A 610 3.08 8.30 -20.94
C PRO A 610 1.72 8.56 -21.63
N GLY A 611 1.73 9.05 -22.87
CA GLY A 611 0.53 9.56 -23.54
C GLY A 611 0.20 11.00 -23.13
N PRO A 612 -0.85 11.60 -23.71
CA PRO A 612 -1.23 12.98 -23.41
C PRO A 612 -1.69 13.14 -21.94
N PRO A 613 -1.46 14.32 -21.31
CA PRO A 613 -1.95 14.59 -19.96
C PRO A 613 -3.43 14.27 -19.77
N LEU A 614 -3.76 13.62 -18.66
CA LEU A 614 -5.15 13.31 -18.32
C LEU A 614 -5.93 14.60 -18.00
N PRO A 615 -7.22 14.68 -18.41
CA PRO A 615 -8.03 15.87 -18.18
C PRO A 615 -8.41 16.01 -16.70
N THR A 616 -8.80 17.21 -16.31
CA THR A 616 -9.40 17.45 -15.00
C THR A 616 -10.73 16.69 -14.85
N PRO A 617 -11.07 16.17 -13.66
CA PRO A 617 -12.32 15.41 -13.45
C PRO A 617 -13.57 16.23 -13.80
N GLN A 618 -14.43 15.70 -14.67
CA GLN A 618 -15.70 16.33 -15.07
C GLN A 618 -16.88 15.36 -14.91
N LEU A 619 -17.56 15.42 -13.75
CA LEU A 619 -18.72 14.56 -13.49
C LEU A 619 -20.03 15.34 -13.56
N GLY A 620 -20.86 15.02 -14.55
CA GLY A 620 -22.20 15.59 -14.71
C GLY A 620 -23.31 14.69 -14.14
N ALA A 621 -24.49 15.28 -13.89
CA ALA A 621 -25.66 14.54 -13.37
C ALA A 621 -26.09 13.36 -14.26
N ALA A 622 -26.01 13.51 -15.60
CA ALA A 622 -26.32 12.44 -16.53
C ALA A 622 -25.38 11.23 -16.37
N ALA A 623 -24.07 11.49 -16.19
CA ALA A 623 -23.10 10.43 -15.95
C ALA A 623 -23.38 9.68 -14.63
N ILE A 624 -23.76 10.41 -13.57
CA ILE A 624 -24.15 9.81 -12.28
C ILE A 624 -25.40 8.94 -12.46
N ALA A 625 -26.44 9.45 -13.13
CA ALA A 625 -27.67 8.71 -13.37
C ALA A 625 -27.43 7.43 -14.19
N SER A 626 -26.64 7.51 -15.26
CA SER A 626 -26.27 6.33 -16.06
C SER A 626 -25.41 5.33 -15.27
N ALA A 627 -24.50 5.80 -14.41
CA ALA A 627 -23.68 4.94 -13.56
C ALA A 627 -24.55 4.21 -12.51
N LEU A 628 -25.55 4.88 -11.94
CA LEU A 628 -26.53 4.26 -11.05
C LEU A 628 -27.39 3.23 -11.80
N GLY A 629 -27.82 3.53 -13.03
CA GLY A 629 -28.54 2.58 -13.89
C GLY A 629 -27.71 1.33 -14.20
N ALA A 630 -26.45 1.49 -14.59
CA ALA A 630 -25.52 0.37 -14.79
C ALA A 630 -25.25 -0.39 -13.48
N GLY A 631 -25.19 0.31 -12.34
CA GLY A 631 -25.14 -0.28 -11.01
C GLY A 631 -26.36 -1.17 -10.71
N ALA A 632 -27.57 -0.74 -11.08
CA ALA A 632 -28.78 -1.54 -10.92
C ALA A 632 -28.75 -2.82 -11.80
N ILE A 633 -28.23 -2.73 -13.02
CA ILE A 633 -28.00 -3.91 -13.88
C ILE A 633 -27.00 -4.86 -13.21
N ALA A 634 -25.90 -4.34 -12.66
CA ALA A 634 -24.94 -5.14 -11.92
C ALA A 634 -25.55 -5.76 -10.65
N TRP A 635 -26.44 -5.05 -9.95
CA TRP A 635 -27.17 -5.62 -8.82
C TRP A 635 -27.96 -6.85 -9.26
N PHE A 636 -28.76 -6.71 -10.31
CA PHE A 636 -29.56 -7.81 -10.83
C PHE A 636 -28.67 -8.98 -11.26
N ALA A 637 -27.62 -8.71 -12.03
CA ALA A 637 -26.69 -9.74 -12.51
C ALA A 637 -25.99 -10.51 -11.38
N TYR A 638 -25.50 -9.81 -10.36
CA TYR A 638 -24.70 -10.43 -9.30
C TYR A 638 -25.49 -10.81 -8.05
N GLY A 639 -26.74 -10.37 -7.94
CA GLY A 639 -27.55 -10.47 -6.74
C GLY A 639 -28.92 -11.09 -6.95
N ALA A 640 -29.35 -11.40 -8.17
CA ALA A 640 -30.65 -12.03 -8.41
C ALA A 640 -30.51 -13.48 -8.89
N ASP A 641 -31.29 -14.39 -8.32
CA ASP A 641 -31.34 -15.80 -8.69
C ASP A 641 -32.78 -16.37 -8.63
N PHE A 642 -32.94 -17.61 -9.09
CA PHE A 642 -34.21 -18.34 -9.20
C PHE A 642 -34.08 -19.70 -8.48
N PRO A 643 -34.26 -19.74 -7.15
CA PRO A 643 -33.95 -20.91 -6.32
C PRO A 643 -34.83 -22.14 -6.61
N ASP A 644 -35.98 -21.98 -7.28
CA ASP A 644 -36.83 -23.11 -7.64
C ASP A 644 -36.50 -23.68 -9.04
N SER A 645 -35.62 -23.01 -9.80
CA SER A 645 -35.25 -23.42 -11.15
C SER A 645 -34.16 -24.50 -11.13
N ARG A 646 -34.25 -25.46 -12.05
CA ARG A 646 -33.22 -26.50 -12.25
C ARG A 646 -32.22 -26.15 -13.35
N ARG A 647 -32.35 -24.95 -13.95
CA ARG A 647 -31.46 -24.50 -15.03
C ARG A 647 -30.07 -24.17 -14.46
N SER A 648 -29.02 -24.45 -15.23
CA SER A 648 -27.68 -24.04 -14.84
C SER A 648 -27.61 -22.53 -14.61
N TYR A 649 -26.88 -22.10 -13.58
CA TYR A 649 -26.70 -20.69 -13.19
C TYR A 649 -27.95 -19.96 -12.69
N SER A 650 -29.04 -20.68 -12.44
CA SER A 650 -30.22 -20.10 -11.79
C SER A 650 -30.06 -19.94 -10.28
N HIS A 651 -28.92 -20.37 -9.70
CA HIS A 651 -28.62 -20.28 -8.28
C HIS A 651 -27.31 -19.54 -8.08
N LEU A 652 -27.31 -18.56 -7.17
CA LEU A 652 -26.10 -17.85 -6.76
C LEU A 652 -25.50 -18.39 -5.47
N THR A 653 -26.26 -19.21 -4.72
CA THR A 653 -25.88 -19.77 -3.42
C THR A 653 -25.58 -21.24 -3.46
#